data_AF-A0A8J8FZ61-F1
#
_entry.id   AF-A0A8J8FZ61-F1
#
_cell.length_a   1.000
_cell.length_b   1.000
_cell.length_c   1.000
_cell.angle_alpha   90.00
_cell.angle_beta   90.00
_cell.angle_gamma   90.00
#
_symmetry.space_group_name_H-M   'P 1'
#
loop_
_entity.id
_entity.type
_entity.pdbx_description
1 polymer ?
#
loop_
_entity_poly.entity_id
_entity_poly.type
_entity_poly.pdbx_seq_one_letter_code
_entity_poly.pdbx_strand_id
1 'polypeptide(L)'
;MKDVLPPEILSSFHSLEKSEREAILNYKAFNPNTNLAEIETVLSKIAKEETSFSNSFGFLYGRILYHRGHFDEINNLYEKTNNDGLGLWYLMYLIFKGDYEKYNENIDNLKRMLKDSILSAFIYYVEAISGFLTQKYSKYLENRENCFNFIALNTQDEKGMRGDIFKLIQIYMLEMDALYLRSNYVLSLARNKTKECLNINRALNDRIIFAQIYSTIGTIELDRGNFQLAHQIFLKSEAIAREIKMDRLLGHITGSIGDVYLQMGHLDEAMFWYNKSKSIVEKWKSDYRSLYVLHSNFADVYYAKEDFDKATEEMEIVLEILQKKGFQDLSMNMKYAEILLYQEAIGKVEEILLMIDREWKDDLTPTQQAYYWFLLGFLEYKSNNFGISQEYLQNAMVQADELGNEILSSKTLVLISMVFLKKYTISLNLEELIEADKCLEDIVTYLEEKAKYESLSIIYHIRAKIKIMLLDFETALFLLKRGEDYARTYTPLLMDDYRARIEQVKQAIESEIEQIVGARMVSFIEDIGTISTILRKESKKLAAPKEEKPMAILIFHSSGIPISTYLSEDVSVSDDLLFGGFVSAIRHLMNELFVDQKQGVLSIDHGQYKLLIEFYSNLFSVVVIALRDSFMLRRKMHRLVEHLSVKGILEDQYKGDMSETESYELDSVIANLFGIRSYRSS
;
A
#
# COMPACT_ATOMS: atom_id res chain seq x y z
N MET A 1 -33.59 19.11 16.74
CA MET A 1 -33.34 17.73 16.25
C MET A 1 -31.91 17.30 16.51
N LYS A 2 -30.89 18.08 16.11
CA LYS A 2 -29.48 17.77 16.41
C LYS A 2 -29.15 17.62 17.91
N ASP A 3 -29.89 18.31 18.78
CA ASP A 3 -29.72 18.21 20.24
C ASP A 3 -30.58 17.11 20.90
N VAL A 4 -31.37 16.39 20.10
CA VAL A 4 -32.40 15.44 20.58
C VAL A 4 -32.17 14.04 20.05
N LEU A 5 -31.80 13.89 18.77
CA LEU A 5 -31.61 12.58 18.16
C LEU A 5 -30.12 12.25 18.03
N PRO A 6 -29.75 10.97 18.19
CA PRO A 6 -28.41 10.53 17.85
C PRO A 6 -28.12 10.75 16.36
N PRO A 7 -26.88 11.11 15.99
CA PRO A 7 -26.51 11.37 14.60
C PRO A 7 -26.82 10.23 13.62
N GLU A 8 -26.76 8.98 14.10
CA GLU A 8 -26.99 7.77 13.31
C GLU A 8 -28.44 7.62 12.86
N ILE A 9 -29.39 8.27 13.57
CA ILE A 9 -30.79 8.38 13.15
C ILE A 9 -30.95 9.57 12.20
N LEU A 10 -30.29 10.70 12.50
CA LEU A 10 -30.42 11.94 11.73
C LEU A 10 -30.05 11.78 10.26
N SER A 11 -29.09 10.91 9.93
CA SER A 11 -28.67 10.61 8.55
C SER A 11 -29.80 10.10 7.65
N SER A 12 -30.90 9.59 8.22
CA SER A 12 -32.06 9.07 7.49
C SER A 12 -33.38 9.62 8.01
N PHE A 13 -33.40 10.39 9.10
CA PHE A 13 -34.61 10.82 9.78
C PHE A 13 -35.58 11.62 8.89
N HIS A 14 -35.04 12.45 8.00
CA HIS A 14 -35.85 13.29 7.12
C HIS A 14 -36.54 12.52 6.00
N SER A 15 -36.06 11.33 5.63
CA SER A 15 -36.68 10.48 4.61
C SER A 15 -37.73 9.52 5.17
N LEU A 16 -37.89 9.45 6.50
CA LEU A 16 -38.91 8.65 7.18
C LEU A 16 -40.31 9.23 6.95
N GLU A 17 -41.34 8.42 7.18
CA GLU A 17 -42.71 8.88 7.20
C GLU A 17 -43.02 9.72 8.45
N LYS A 18 -44.11 10.49 8.40
CA LYS A 18 -44.47 11.38 9.52
C LYS A 18 -44.75 10.60 10.81
N SER A 19 -45.50 9.51 10.73
CA SER A 19 -45.80 8.62 11.85
C SER A 19 -44.53 8.05 12.48
N GLU A 20 -43.60 7.57 11.67
CA GLU A 20 -42.32 7.01 12.11
C GLU A 20 -41.45 8.06 12.82
N ARG A 21 -41.38 9.28 12.26
CA ARG A 21 -40.68 10.40 12.91
C ARG A 21 -41.29 10.72 14.27
N GLU A 22 -42.61 10.76 14.36
CA GLU A 22 -43.32 11.00 15.62
C GLU A 22 -43.07 9.87 16.62
N ALA A 23 -43.09 8.60 16.19
CA ALA A 23 -42.78 7.44 17.03
C ALA A 23 -41.35 7.49 17.60
N ILE A 24 -40.36 7.82 16.76
CA ILE A 24 -38.97 8.00 17.19
C ILE A 24 -38.83 9.16 18.19
N LEU A 25 -39.51 10.29 17.96
CA LEU A 25 -39.46 11.46 18.85
C LEU A 25 -40.19 11.23 20.18
N ASN A 26 -41.17 10.33 20.22
CA ASN A 26 -41.99 10.05 21.40
C ASN A 26 -41.30 9.08 22.39
N TYR A 27 -40.26 8.37 21.99
CA TYR A 27 -39.52 7.48 22.90
C TYR A 27 -38.60 8.30 23.83
N LYS A 28 -38.72 8.10 25.15
CA LYS A 28 -37.97 8.85 26.18
C LYS A 28 -36.45 8.85 25.90
N ALA A 29 -35.93 10.08 25.80
CA ALA A 29 -34.54 10.52 25.94
C ALA A 29 -33.51 9.86 25.01
N PHE A 30 -33.82 9.75 23.71
CA PHE A 30 -32.73 9.92 22.76
C PHE A 30 -31.96 11.21 23.11
N ASN A 31 -30.65 11.09 23.04
CA ASN A 31 -29.75 12.23 23.11
C ASN A 31 -28.61 11.98 22.11
N PRO A 32 -27.81 13.00 21.80
CA PRO A 32 -26.73 12.87 20.81
C PRO A 32 -25.72 11.76 21.12
N ASN A 33 -25.62 11.31 22.38
CA ASN A 33 -24.66 10.30 22.82
C ASN A 33 -25.26 8.88 22.92
N THR A 34 -26.56 8.69 22.63
CA THR A 34 -27.19 7.36 22.68
C THR A 34 -26.41 6.35 21.82
N ASN A 35 -26.07 5.19 22.37
CA ASN A 35 -25.27 4.17 21.67
C ASN A 35 -26.14 3.31 20.72
N LEU A 36 -25.50 2.53 19.84
CA LEU A 36 -26.21 1.75 18.83
C LEU A 36 -27.16 0.71 19.43
N ALA A 37 -26.84 0.16 20.61
CA ALA A 37 -27.67 -0.86 21.24
C ALA A 37 -29.00 -0.31 21.76
N GLU A 38 -28.96 0.91 22.29
CA GLU A 38 -30.16 1.63 22.71
C GLU A 38 -30.99 2.07 21.49
N ILE A 39 -30.34 2.54 20.43
CA ILE A 39 -31.00 2.87 19.15
C ILE A 39 -31.72 1.65 18.59
N GLU A 40 -31.03 0.52 18.47
CA GLU A 40 -31.61 -0.74 17.99
C GLU A 40 -32.83 -1.15 18.83
N THR A 41 -32.73 -1.07 20.15
CA THR A 41 -33.82 -1.43 21.06
C THR A 41 -35.07 -0.61 20.78
N VAL A 42 -34.93 0.69 20.49
CA VAL A 42 -36.07 1.57 20.18
C VAL A 42 -36.63 1.24 18.79
N LEU A 43 -35.79 1.13 17.77
CA LEU A 43 -36.23 0.80 16.41
C LEU A 43 -36.95 -0.56 16.36
N SER A 44 -36.46 -1.55 17.13
CA SER A 44 -37.09 -2.87 17.29
C SER A 44 -38.49 -2.78 17.89
N LYS A 45 -38.72 -1.88 18.85
CA LYS A 45 -40.07 -1.69 19.44
C LYS A 45 -41.02 -1.06 18.46
N ILE A 46 -40.58 -0.01 17.76
CA ILE A 46 -41.38 0.64 16.70
C ILE A 46 -41.74 -0.40 15.62
N ALA A 47 -40.76 -1.18 15.15
CA ALA A 47 -40.98 -2.23 14.16
C ALA A 47 -41.92 -3.37 14.62
N LYS A 48 -42.07 -3.58 15.94
CA LYS A 48 -43.02 -4.58 16.50
C LYS A 48 -44.43 -4.03 16.68
N GLU A 49 -44.55 -2.74 16.92
CA GLU A 49 -45.84 -2.04 17.10
C GLU A 49 -46.52 -1.75 15.75
N GLU A 50 -45.74 -1.60 14.67
CA GLU A 50 -46.25 -1.38 13.33
C GLU A 50 -46.46 -2.68 12.53
N THR A 51 -47.57 -2.78 11.80
CA THR A 51 -47.84 -3.91 10.89
C THR A 51 -46.99 -3.87 9.62
N SER A 52 -46.53 -2.67 9.23
CA SER A 52 -45.64 -2.41 8.09
C SER A 52 -45.00 -1.03 8.27
N PHE A 53 -43.73 -0.88 7.92
CA PHE A 53 -42.99 0.39 7.96
C PHE A 53 -42.39 0.70 6.58
N SER A 54 -42.03 1.96 6.36
CA SER A 54 -41.51 2.48 5.10
C SER A 54 -40.14 1.88 4.73
N ASN A 55 -39.79 1.93 3.44
CA ASN A 55 -38.46 1.50 2.98
C ASN A 55 -37.33 2.35 3.60
N SER A 56 -37.57 3.62 3.90
CA SER A 56 -36.60 4.48 4.59
C SER A 56 -36.36 4.03 6.03
N PHE A 57 -37.42 3.65 6.75
CA PHE A 57 -37.28 3.10 8.10
C PHE A 57 -36.58 1.75 8.09
N GLY A 58 -36.95 0.87 7.15
CA GLY A 58 -36.28 -0.41 6.97
C GLY A 58 -34.79 -0.25 6.64
N PHE A 59 -34.43 0.75 5.81
CA PHE A 59 -33.04 1.08 5.53
C PHE A 59 -32.30 1.58 6.78
N LEU A 60 -32.89 2.46 7.58
CA LEU A 60 -32.30 2.93 8.84
C LEU A 60 -32.11 1.78 9.83
N TYR A 61 -33.14 0.98 10.06
CA TYR A 61 -33.08 -0.11 11.03
C TYR A 61 -32.11 -1.21 10.59
N GLY A 62 -32.15 -1.59 9.31
CA GLY A 62 -31.21 -2.54 8.71
C GLY A 62 -29.76 -2.08 8.84
N ARG A 63 -29.49 -0.78 8.65
CA ARG A 63 -28.16 -0.18 8.85
C ARG A 63 -27.64 -0.40 10.27
N ILE A 64 -28.48 -0.11 11.28
CA ILE A 64 -28.10 -0.26 12.69
C ILE A 64 -27.81 -1.73 13.00
N LEU A 65 -28.70 -2.64 12.60
CA LEU A 65 -28.50 -4.09 12.78
C LEU A 65 -27.22 -4.58 12.08
N TYR A 66 -26.95 -4.09 10.87
CA TYR A 66 -25.80 -4.49 10.06
C TYR A 66 -24.47 -4.11 10.73
N HIS A 67 -24.37 -2.87 11.21
CA HIS A 67 -23.16 -2.40 11.90
C HIS A 67 -23.00 -3.01 13.30
N ARG A 68 -24.10 -3.42 13.94
CA ARG A 68 -24.08 -4.23 15.16
C ARG A 68 -23.88 -5.73 14.91
N GLY A 69 -23.80 -6.17 13.65
CA GLY A 69 -23.58 -7.56 13.28
C GLY A 69 -24.76 -8.50 13.55
N HIS A 70 -25.97 -7.98 13.78
CA HIS A 70 -27.18 -8.75 14.01
C HIS A 70 -27.81 -9.21 12.69
N PHE A 71 -27.06 -9.95 11.89
CA PHE A 71 -27.48 -10.27 10.51
C PHE A 71 -28.67 -11.24 10.42
N ASP A 72 -28.77 -12.17 11.37
CA ASP A 72 -29.90 -13.10 11.42
C ASP A 72 -31.21 -12.35 11.66
N GLU A 73 -31.17 -11.25 12.42
CA GLU A 73 -32.32 -10.37 12.61
C GLU A 73 -32.71 -9.64 11.32
N ILE A 74 -31.74 -9.18 10.53
CA ILE A 74 -32.01 -8.60 9.20
C ILE A 74 -32.71 -9.61 8.31
N ASN A 75 -32.21 -10.86 8.24
CA ASN A 75 -32.82 -11.93 7.46
C ASN A 75 -34.26 -12.18 7.90
N ASN A 76 -34.48 -12.39 9.20
CA ASN A 76 -35.80 -12.70 9.75
C ASN A 76 -36.80 -11.57 9.52
N LEU A 77 -36.37 -10.31 9.66
CA LEU A 77 -37.22 -9.16 9.40
C LEU A 77 -37.55 -9.04 7.91
N TYR A 78 -36.56 -9.20 7.02
CA TYR A 78 -36.78 -9.15 5.58
C TYR A 78 -37.73 -10.26 5.10
N GLU A 79 -37.55 -11.51 5.56
CA GLU A 79 -38.46 -12.62 5.23
C GLU A 79 -39.90 -12.37 5.71
N LYS A 80 -40.05 -11.73 6.87
CA LYS A 80 -41.37 -11.46 7.47
C LYS A 80 -42.08 -10.28 6.80
N THR A 81 -41.36 -9.21 6.48
CA THR A 81 -41.98 -7.94 6.06
C THR A 81 -41.86 -7.68 4.57
N ASN A 82 -40.93 -8.36 3.87
CA ASN A 82 -40.57 -8.08 2.47
C ASN A 82 -40.32 -6.59 2.20
N ASN A 83 -39.70 -5.90 3.17
CA ASN A 83 -39.42 -4.46 3.08
C ASN A 83 -38.13 -4.24 2.28
N ASP A 84 -38.19 -3.47 1.21
CA ASP A 84 -37.07 -3.32 0.26
C ASP A 84 -35.86 -2.61 0.89
N GLY A 85 -36.09 -1.71 1.85
CA GLY A 85 -35.02 -1.03 2.59
C GLY A 85 -34.20 -1.99 3.46
N LEU A 86 -34.87 -2.94 4.13
CA LEU A 86 -34.20 -4.06 4.79
C LEU A 86 -33.54 -5.00 3.78
N GLY A 87 -34.17 -5.21 2.63
CA GLY A 87 -33.64 -6.00 1.52
C GLY A 87 -32.25 -5.55 1.07
N LEU A 88 -31.98 -4.25 1.05
CA LEU A 88 -30.65 -3.71 0.72
C LEU A 88 -29.57 -4.16 1.72
N TRP A 89 -29.86 -4.14 3.01
CA TRP A 89 -28.94 -4.62 4.05
C TRP A 89 -28.88 -6.14 4.12
N TYR A 90 -29.94 -6.82 3.71
CA TYR A 90 -29.92 -8.27 3.50
C TYR A 90 -28.97 -8.66 2.35
N LEU A 91 -28.99 -7.94 1.22
CA LEU A 91 -28.01 -8.16 0.14
C LEU A 91 -26.57 -7.95 0.62
N MET A 92 -26.32 -6.90 1.42
CA MET A 92 -25.03 -6.70 2.07
C MET A 92 -24.67 -7.92 2.93
N TYR A 93 -25.57 -8.37 3.80
CA TYR A 93 -25.34 -9.57 4.60
C TYR A 93 -25.00 -10.80 3.73
N LEU A 94 -25.72 -11.04 2.63
CA LEU A 94 -25.45 -12.18 1.75
C LEU A 94 -24.05 -12.10 1.14
N ILE A 95 -23.63 -10.93 0.67
CA ILE A 95 -22.26 -10.67 0.23
C ILE A 95 -21.27 -11.00 1.35
N PHE A 96 -21.48 -10.49 2.56
CA PHE A 96 -20.61 -10.71 3.72
C PHE A 96 -20.64 -12.14 4.27
N LYS A 97 -21.67 -12.94 3.96
CA LYS A 97 -21.78 -14.37 4.29
C LYS A 97 -21.14 -15.25 3.21
N GLY A 98 -20.97 -14.71 2.00
CA GLY A 98 -20.50 -15.42 0.83
C GLY A 98 -21.62 -16.14 0.07
N ASP A 99 -22.88 -15.78 0.29
CA ASP A 99 -24.05 -16.43 -0.33
C ASP A 99 -24.46 -15.69 -1.60
N TYR A 100 -23.62 -15.80 -2.65
CA TYR A 100 -23.79 -15.03 -3.88
C TYR A 100 -24.88 -15.59 -4.79
N GLU A 101 -25.27 -16.85 -4.61
CA GLU A 101 -26.43 -17.45 -5.28
C GLU A 101 -27.70 -16.71 -4.87
N LYS A 102 -27.99 -16.64 -3.56
CA LYS A 102 -29.13 -15.87 -3.05
C LYS A 102 -29.02 -14.39 -3.35
N TYR A 103 -27.82 -13.83 -3.32
CA TYR A 103 -27.62 -12.43 -3.68
C TYR A 103 -28.11 -12.15 -5.11
N ASN A 104 -27.71 -12.99 -6.07
CA ASN A 104 -28.10 -12.83 -7.47
C ASN A 104 -29.61 -13.07 -7.68
N GLU A 105 -30.22 -14.00 -6.94
CA GLU A 105 -31.67 -14.23 -6.98
C GLU A 105 -32.49 -13.00 -6.52
N ASN A 106 -31.97 -12.23 -5.56
CA ASN A 106 -32.71 -11.16 -4.90
C ASN A 106 -32.45 -9.78 -5.53
N ILE A 107 -31.26 -9.53 -6.08
CA ILE A 107 -30.86 -8.18 -6.49
C ILE A 107 -31.72 -7.61 -7.62
N ASP A 108 -32.08 -8.40 -8.63
CA ASP A 108 -32.88 -7.92 -9.77
C ASP A 108 -34.32 -7.57 -9.37
N ASN A 109 -34.85 -8.25 -8.35
CA ASN A 109 -36.15 -7.90 -7.79
C ASN A 109 -36.08 -6.55 -7.06
N LEU A 110 -35.10 -6.38 -6.17
CA LEU A 110 -34.92 -5.11 -5.44
C LEU A 110 -34.63 -3.93 -6.37
N LYS A 111 -33.83 -4.13 -7.43
CA LYS A 111 -33.62 -3.13 -8.49
C LYS A 111 -34.93 -2.64 -9.11
N ARG A 112 -35.82 -3.57 -9.44
CA ARG A 112 -37.11 -3.25 -10.06
C ARG A 112 -38.05 -2.56 -9.08
N MET A 113 -38.09 -3.01 -7.83
CA MET A 113 -38.95 -2.42 -6.79
C MET A 113 -38.50 -1.02 -6.39
N LEU A 114 -37.19 -0.77 -6.35
CA LEU A 114 -36.62 0.49 -5.88
C LEU A 114 -36.28 1.47 -7.01
N LYS A 115 -36.50 1.16 -8.29
CA LYS A 115 -36.02 1.94 -9.45
C LYS A 115 -36.17 3.46 -9.30
N ASP A 116 -37.34 3.93 -8.88
CA ASP A 116 -37.67 5.37 -8.74
C ASP A 116 -37.51 5.90 -7.30
N SER A 117 -36.91 5.09 -6.42
CA SER A 117 -36.61 5.43 -5.02
C SER A 117 -35.24 6.08 -4.90
N ILE A 118 -35.11 6.94 -3.88
CA ILE A 118 -33.82 7.48 -3.45
C ILE A 118 -32.79 6.39 -3.10
N LEU A 119 -33.27 5.22 -2.68
CA LEU A 119 -32.42 4.09 -2.31
C LEU A 119 -31.79 3.37 -3.51
N SER A 120 -32.17 3.69 -4.75
CA SER A 120 -31.52 3.17 -5.97
C SER A 120 -30.00 3.41 -5.99
N ALA A 121 -29.55 4.56 -5.46
CA ALA A 121 -28.11 4.84 -5.35
C ALA A 121 -27.37 3.78 -4.51
N PHE A 122 -28.02 3.26 -3.46
CA PHE A 122 -27.41 2.25 -2.61
C PHE A 122 -27.34 0.87 -3.29
N ILE A 123 -28.19 0.59 -4.28
CA ILE A 123 -28.07 -0.63 -5.08
C ILE A 123 -26.77 -0.61 -5.88
N TYR A 124 -26.45 0.51 -6.53
CA TYR A 124 -25.17 0.66 -7.21
C TYR A 124 -23.99 0.49 -6.25
N TYR A 125 -24.11 0.97 -5.02
CA TYR A 125 -23.11 0.69 -3.96
C TYR A 125 -23.00 -0.81 -3.63
N VAL A 126 -24.11 -1.50 -3.43
CA VAL A 126 -24.15 -2.94 -3.17
C VAL A 126 -23.51 -3.74 -4.32
N GLU A 127 -23.80 -3.38 -5.57
CA GLU A 127 -23.18 -4.00 -6.75
C GLU A 127 -21.70 -3.69 -6.90
N ALA A 128 -21.31 -2.46 -6.61
CA ALA A 128 -19.91 -2.06 -6.60
C ALA A 128 -19.14 -2.92 -5.60
N ILE A 129 -19.62 -3.05 -4.36
CA ILE A 129 -19.00 -3.91 -3.33
C ILE A 129 -18.93 -5.36 -3.79
N SER A 130 -20.02 -5.90 -4.33
CA SER A 130 -20.00 -7.25 -4.89
C SER A 130 -18.91 -7.40 -5.94
N GLY A 131 -18.79 -6.44 -6.87
CA GLY A 131 -17.74 -6.43 -7.90
C GLY A 131 -16.35 -6.40 -7.30
N PHE A 132 -16.08 -5.50 -6.36
CA PHE A 132 -14.78 -5.37 -5.69
C PHE A 132 -14.40 -6.62 -4.90
N LEU A 133 -15.32 -7.17 -4.11
CA LEU A 133 -15.05 -8.36 -3.29
C LEU A 133 -14.89 -9.63 -4.11
N THR A 134 -15.55 -9.71 -5.28
CA THR A 134 -15.33 -10.79 -6.25
C THR A 134 -14.20 -10.49 -7.23
N GLN A 135 -13.46 -9.38 -7.01
CA GLN A 135 -12.36 -8.90 -7.84
C GLN A 135 -12.72 -8.68 -9.32
N LYS A 136 -14.01 -8.44 -9.60
CA LYS A 136 -14.52 -7.99 -10.90
C LYS A 136 -14.49 -6.47 -10.94
N TYR A 137 -13.29 -5.91 -11.07
CA TYR A 137 -13.06 -4.47 -10.92
C TYR A 137 -13.75 -3.62 -11.99
N SER A 138 -13.98 -4.16 -13.19
CA SER A 138 -14.80 -3.52 -14.24
C SER A 138 -16.23 -3.25 -13.76
N LYS A 139 -16.88 -4.28 -13.19
CA LYS A 139 -18.21 -4.16 -12.57
C LYS A 139 -18.21 -3.14 -11.42
N TYR A 140 -17.14 -3.13 -10.61
CA TYR A 140 -16.99 -2.14 -9.56
C TYR A 140 -16.95 -0.71 -10.13
N LEU A 141 -16.10 -0.44 -11.12
CA LEU A 141 -15.93 0.89 -11.72
C LEU A 141 -17.21 1.38 -12.39
N GLU A 142 -17.92 0.52 -13.12
CA GLU A 142 -19.21 0.83 -13.74
C GLU A 142 -20.25 1.24 -12.69
N ASN A 143 -20.41 0.44 -11.64
CA ASN A 143 -21.42 0.69 -10.61
C ASN A 143 -21.06 1.90 -9.72
N ARG A 144 -19.77 2.12 -9.50
CA ARG A 144 -19.26 3.34 -8.89
C ARG A 144 -19.69 4.58 -9.69
N GLU A 145 -19.48 4.58 -11.00
CA GLU A 145 -19.88 5.70 -11.87
C GLU A 145 -21.39 5.90 -11.87
N ASN A 146 -22.16 4.82 -12.01
CA ASN A 146 -23.63 4.86 -11.96
C ASN A 146 -24.15 5.44 -10.64
N CYS A 147 -23.53 5.10 -9.51
CA CYS A 147 -23.88 5.66 -8.21
C CYS A 147 -23.67 7.17 -8.16
N PHE A 148 -22.49 7.67 -8.56
CA PHE A 148 -22.18 9.10 -8.54
C PHE A 148 -23.07 9.88 -9.51
N ASN A 149 -23.32 9.35 -10.72
CA ASN A 149 -24.21 9.96 -11.70
C ASN A 149 -25.65 10.04 -11.17
N PHE A 150 -26.15 8.98 -10.54
CA PHE A 150 -27.48 8.98 -9.92
C PHE A 150 -27.60 10.03 -8.83
N ILE A 151 -26.61 10.12 -7.93
CA ILE A 151 -26.58 11.12 -6.85
C ILE A 151 -26.52 12.53 -7.44
N ALA A 152 -25.67 12.78 -8.44
CA ALA A 152 -25.51 14.10 -9.05
C ALA A 152 -26.80 14.61 -9.71
N LEU A 153 -27.52 13.74 -10.44
CA LEU A 153 -28.79 14.10 -11.08
C LEU A 153 -29.88 14.43 -10.06
N ASN A 154 -29.98 13.64 -8.99
CA ASN A 154 -31.07 13.76 -8.01
C ASN A 154 -30.79 14.78 -6.88
N THR A 155 -29.57 15.31 -6.76
CA THR A 155 -29.23 16.35 -5.78
C THR A 155 -29.43 17.77 -6.32
N GLN A 156 -29.55 17.95 -7.64
CA GLN A 156 -29.79 19.25 -8.27
C GLN A 156 -31.23 19.76 -8.08
N ASP A 157 -32.20 18.85 -7.94
CA ASP A 157 -33.64 19.18 -7.92
C ASP A 157 -34.23 19.38 -6.50
N GLU A 158 -33.59 18.87 -5.44
CA GLU A 158 -34.16 18.90 -4.09
C GLU A 158 -33.25 19.60 -3.06
N LYS A 159 -33.42 20.92 -2.92
CA LYS A 159 -32.80 21.73 -1.86
C LYS A 159 -33.30 21.46 -0.42
N GLY A 160 -33.98 20.34 -0.14
CA GLY A 160 -34.40 20.04 1.23
C GLY A 160 -34.99 18.66 1.45
N MET A 161 -34.63 18.07 2.60
CA MET A 161 -35.12 16.81 3.22
C MET A 161 -34.54 15.48 2.73
N ARG A 162 -34.12 15.30 1.47
CA ARG A 162 -33.54 14.01 0.99
C ARG A 162 -32.00 13.92 0.99
N GLY A 163 -31.32 15.05 1.17
CA GLY A 163 -29.87 15.14 0.98
C GLY A 163 -29.01 14.33 1.96
N ASP A 164 -29.50 14.00 3.16
CA ASP A 164 -28.65 13.33 4.16
C ASP A 164 -28.45 11.83 3.84
N ILE A 165 -29.46 11.16 3.29
CA ILE A 165 -29.30 9.77 2.82
C ILE A 165 -28.37 9.72 1.61
N PHE A 166 -28.43 10.70 0.70
CA PHE A 166 -27.51 10.77 -0.43
C PHE A 166 -26.07 11.00 0.02
N LYS A 167 -25.84 11.89 0.99
CA LYS A 167 -24.52 12.09 1.59
C LYS A 167 -24.01 10.80 2.24
N LEU A 168 -24.87 10.06 2.94
CA LEU A 168 -24.53 8.77 3.54
C LEU A 168 -24.06 7.77 2.47
N ILE A 169 -24.82 7.60 1.38
CA ILE A 169 -24.48 6.69 0.28
C ILE A 169 -23.21 7.17 -0.43
N GLN A 170 -23.06 8.48 -0.64
CA GLN A 170 -21.86 9.08 -1.22
C GLN A 170 -20.63 8.78 -0.38
N ILE A 171 -20.71 8.89 0.96
CA ILE A 171 -19.61 8.56 1.85
C ILE A 171 -19.24 7.08 1.73
N TYR A 172 -20.24 6.18 1.72
CA TYR A 172 -19.98 4.75 1.54
C TYR A 172 -19.27 4.44 0.23
N MET A 173 -19.67 5.07 -0.87
CA MET A 173 -18.99 4.91 -2.17
C MET A 173 -17.58 5.52 -2.16
N LEU A 174 -17.37 6.69 -1.55
CA LEU A 174 -16.05 7.31 -1.45
C LEU A 174 -15.09 6.54 -0.54
N GLU A 175 -15.58 5.92 0.54
CA GLU A 175 -14.79 5.01 1.36
C GLU A 175 -14.35 3.80 0.55
N MET A 176 -15.28 3.24 -0.23
CA MET A 176 -14.99 2.13 -1.12
C MET A 176 -13.95 2.50 -2.20
N ASP A 177 -14.06 3.69 -2.79
CA ASP A 177 -13.05 4.28 -3.68
C ASP A 177 -11.68 4.34 -3.02
N ALA A 178 -11.62 4.78 -1.77
CA ALA A 178 -10.37 4.84 -1.03
C ALA A 178 -9.75 3.45 -0.85
N LEU A 179 -10.56 2.42 -0.57
CA LEU A 179 -10.09 1.04 -0.44
C LEU A 179 -9.59 0.47 -1.77
N TYR A 180 -10.31 0.72 -2.88
CA TYR A 180 -9.88 0.31 -4.22
C TYR A 180 -8.57 1.00 -4.63
N LEU A 181 -8.44 2.30 -4.40
CA LEU A 181 -7.21 3.03 -4.72
C LEU A 181 -6.05 2.55 -3.85
N ARG A 182 -6.31 2.27 -2.58
CA ARG A 182 -5.33 1.68 -1.66
C ARG A 182 -4.86 0.31 -2.14
N SER A 183 -5.76 -0.58 -2.57
CA SER A 183 -5.37 -1.92 -3.07
C SER A 183 -4.54 -1.87 -4.36
N ASN A 184 -4.63 -0.76 -5.11
CA ASN A 184 -3.83 -0.47 -6.29
C ASN A 184 -2.60 0.42 -5.99
N TYR A 185 -2.28 0.61 -4.70
CA TYR A 185 -1.18 1.45 -4.21
C TYR A 185 -1.24 2.93 -4.64
N VAL A 186 -2.41 3.44 -5.05
CA VAL A 186 -2.65 4.86 -5.36
C VAL A 186 -3.00 5.63 -4.07
N LEU A 187 -2.08 5.62 -3.11
CA LEU A 187 -2.30 6.04 -1.73
C LEU A 187 -2.66 7.53 -1.57
N SER A 188 -2.13 8.40 -2.45
CA SER A 188 -2.42 9.84 -2.43
C SER A 188 -3.88 10.15 -2.75
N LEU A 189 -4.43 9.51 -3.79
CA LEU A 189 -5.83 9.65 -4.18
C LEU A 189 -6.76 8.98 -3.16
N ALA A 190 -6.37 7.82 -2.62
CA ALA A 190 -7.09 7.17 -1.52
C ALA A 190 -7.23 8.11 -0.30
N ARG A 191 -6.15 8.81 0.06
CA ARG A 191 -6.15 9.81 1.12
C ARG A 191 -7.05 11.01 0.81
N ASN A 192 -7.09 11.46 -0.45
CA ASN A 192 -8.00 12.53 -0.84
C ASN A 192 -9.47 12.11 -0.74
N LYS A 193 -9.79 10.85 -1.09
CA LYS A 193 -11.14 10.29 -0.94
C LYS A 193 -11.57 10.23 0.52
N THR A 194 -10.69 9.77 1.43
CA THR A 194 -11.01 9.79 2.87
C THR A 194 -11.18 11.19 3.45
N LYS A 195 -10.44 12.19 2.97
CA LYS A 195 -10.67 13.62 3.33
C LYS A 195 -12.04 14.10 2.87
N GLU A 196 -12.45 13.73 1.65
CA GLU A 196 -13.77 14.02 1.11
C GLU A 196 -14.86 13.40 1.99
N CYS A 197 -14.73 12.12 2.37
CA CYS A 197 -15.63 11.45 3.31
C CYS A 197 -15.74 12.20 4.64
N LEU A 198 -14.62 12.60 5.25
CA LEU A 198 -14.63 13.35 6.51
C LEU A 198 -15.34 14.70 6.37
N ASN A 199 -15.14 15.41 5.26
CA ASN A 199 -15.78 16.70 5.03
C ASN A 199 -17.29 16.57 4.93
N ILE A 200 -17.79 15.55 4.22
CA ILE A 200 -19.23 15.28 4.13
C ILE A 200 -19.75 14.83 5.49
N ASN A 201 -19.04 13.94 6.19
CA ASN A 201 -19.50 13.41 7.47
C ASN A 201 -19.54 14.46 8.58
N ARG A 202 -18.76 15.55 8.52
CA ARG A 202 -18.91 16.68 9.44
C ARG A 202 -20.31 17.29 9.44
N ALA A 203 -21.03 17.21 8.32
CA ALA A 203 -22.40 17.70 8.22
C ALA A 203 -23.42 16.74 8.87
N LEU A 204 -23.20 15.42 8.73
CA LEU A 204 -24.04 14.36 9.30
C LEU A 204 -23.75 14.10 10.78
N ASN A 205 -22.49 14.29 11.19
CA ASN A 205 -21.93 13.97 12.49
C ASN A 205 -22.09 12.49 12.89
N ASP A 206 -22.17 11.58 11.91
CA ASP A 206 -22.45 10.17 12.14
C ASP A 206 -21.21 9.44 12.70
N ARG A 207 -21.33 8.84 13.89
CA ARG A 207 -20.18 8.24 14.59
C ARG A 207 -19.79 6.88 14.04
N ILE A 208 -20.73 6.13 13.44
CA ILE A 208 -20.40 4.88 12.72
C ILE A 208 -19.42 5.23 11.59
N ILE A 209 -19.79 6.25 10.80
CA ILE A 209 -18.98 6.69 9.66
C ILE A 209 -17.63 7.24 10.12
N PHE A 210 -17.58 8.03 11.21
CA PHE A 210 -16.29 8.50 11.73
C PHE A 210 -15.36 7.35 12.10
N ALA A 211 -15.88 6.34 12.82
CA ALA A 211 -15.08 5.18 13.19
C ALA A 211 -14.55 4.45 11.95
N GLN A 212 -15.39 4.20 10.95
CA GLN A 212 -15.00 3.55 9.69
C GLN A 212 -13.95 4.34 8.91
N ILE A 213 -14.20 5.64 8.66
CA ILE A 213 -13.25 6.49 7.92
C ILE A 213 -11.91 6.59 8.67
N TYR A 214 -11.91 6.75 10.00
CA TYR A 214 -10.66 6.76 10.75
C TYR A 214 -9.93 5.42 10.64
N SER A 215 -10.63 4.28 10.65
CA SER A 215 -10.00 2.98 10.40
C SER A 215 -9.34 2.97 9.02
N THR A 216 -10.05 3.40 7.97
CA THR A 216 -9.54 3.45 6.59
C THR A 216 -8.35 4.40 6.44
N ILE A 217 -8.39 5.58 7.06
CA ILE A 217 -7.25 6.52 7.09
C ILE A 217 -6.06 5.88 7.81
N GLY A 218 -6.29 5.25 8.96
CA GLY A 218 -5.25 4.57 9.72
C GLY A 218 -4.51 3.56 8.85
N THR A 219 -5.23 2.77 8.05
CA THR A 219 -4.59 1.79 7.17
C THR A 219 -3.90 2.41 5.96
N ILE A 220 -4.42 3.52 5.40
CA ILE A 220 -3.69 4.26 4.35
C ILE A 220 -2.40 4.85 4.89
N GLU A 221 -2.41 5.43 6.10
CA GLU A 221 -1.19 5.98 6.70
C GLU A 221 -0.21 4.87 7.13
N LEU A 222 -0.69 3.68 7.46
CA LEU A 222 0.14 2.48 7.69
C LEU A 222 0.89 2.09 6.40
N ASP A 223 0.18 1.97 5.27
CA ASP A 223 0.76 1.64 3.97
C ASP A 223 1.76 2.71 3.49
N ARG A 224 1.59 3.97 3.91
CA ARG A 224 2.54 5.07 3.67
C ARG A 224 3.72 5.12 4.65
N GLY A 225 3.85 4.12 5.52
CA GLY A 225 4.92 4.03 6.52
C GLY A 225 4.80 4.99 7.71
N ASN A 226 3.67 5.69 7.87
CA ASN A 226 3.44 6.65 8.96
C ASN A 226 2.91 5.95 10.22
N PHE A 227 3.68 5.01 10.77
CA PHE A 227 3.24 4.07 11.82
C PHE A 227 2.68 4.74 13.09
N GLN A 228 3.33 5.78 13.61
CA GLN A 228 2.85 6.47 14.81
C GLN A 228 1.53 7.21 14.56
N LEU A 229 1.38 7.81 13.37
CA LEU A 229 0.15 8.47 12.98
C LEU A 229 -0.97 7.44 12.77
N ALA A 230 -0.68 6.35 12.06
CA ALA A 230 -1.62 5.24 11.87
C ALA A 230 -2.13 4.72 13.22
N HIS A 231 -1.23 4.44 14.17
CA HIS A 231 -1.59 4.01 15.51
C HIS A 231 -2.51 5.02 16.24
N GLN A 232 -2.16 6.31 16.24
CA GLN A 232 -3.00 7.34 16.85
C GLN A 232 -4.40 7.44 16.20
N ILE A 233 -4.48 7.28 14.89
CA ILE A 233 -5.75 7.32 14.16
C ILE A 233 -6.58 6.07 14.45
N PHE A 234 -5.97 4.89 14.52
CA PHE A 234 -6.65 3.68 14.96
C PHE A 234 -7.20 3.80 16.38
N LEU A 235 -6.46 4.39 17.32
CA LEU A 235 -6.96 4.65 18.68
C LEU A 235 -8.17 5.61 18.69
N LYS A 236 -8.22 6.60 17.79
CA LYS A 236 -9.41 7.46 17.64
C LYS A 236 -10.60 6.66 17.13
N SER A 237 -10.40 5.83 16.12
CA SER A 237 -11.44 4.92 15.60
C SER A 237 -11.94 3.97 16.69
N GLU A 238 -11.01 3.39 17.46
CA GLU A 238 -11.30 2.48 18.57
C GLU A 238 -12.15 3.15 19.66
N ALA A 239 -11.78 4.37 20.07
CA ALA A 239 -12.51 5.12 21.09
C ALA A 239 -13.97 5.35 20.69
N ILE A 240 -14.22 5.74 19.44
CA ILE A 240 -15.57 5.94 18.92
C ILE A 240 -16.32 4.61 18.85
N ALA A 241 -15.70 3.55 18.32
CA ALA A 241 -16.31 2.22 18.23
C ALA A 241 -16.71 1.68 19.61
N ARG A 242 -15.91 1.93 20.65
CA ARG A 242 -16.23 1.59 22.05
C ARG A 242 -17.39 2.42 22.59
N GLU A 243 -17.39 3.73 22.36
CA GLU A 243 -18.45 4.64 22.78
C GLU A 243 -19.82 4.18 22.26
N ILE A 244 -19.88 3.83 20.97
CA ILE A 244 -21.14 3.45 20.31
C ILE A 244 -21.45 1.95 20.38
N LYS A 245 -20.60 1.14 21.03
CA LYS A 245 -20.71 -0.32 21.18
C LYS A 245 -20.74 -1.10 19.85
N MET A 246 -19.82 -0.77 18.95
CA MET A 246 -19.65 -1.41 17.64
C MET A 246 -18.53 -2.48 17.69
N ASP A 247 -18.78 -3.57 18.42
CA ASP A 247 -17.77 -4.61 18.71
C ASP A 247 -17.20 -5.30 17.46
N ARG A 248 -17.99 -5.44 16.39
CA ARG A 248 -17.52 -6.00 15.11
C ARG A 248 -16.36 -5.17 14.54
N LEU A 249 -16.52 -3.86 14.48
CA LEU A 249 -15.47 -2.94 13.99
C LEU A 249 -14.29 -2.89 14.96
N LEU A 250 -14.53 -3.01 16.26
CA LEU A 250 -13.46 -3.09 17.26
C LEU A 250 -12.51 -4.26 16.99
N GLY A 251 -13.03 -5.42 16.58
CA GLY A 251 -12.21 -6.56 16.16
C GLY A 251 -11.27 -6.23 15.00
N HIS A 252 -11.81 -5.59 13.96
CA HIS A 252 -11.03 -5.15 12.79
C HIS A 252 -9.95 -4.13 13.17
N ILE A 253 -10.31 -3.06 13.90
CA ILE A 253 -9.35 -2.03 14.35
C ILE A 253 -8.24 -2.65 15.21
N THR A 254 -8.59 -3.59 16.09
CA THR A 254 -7.61 -4.30 16.93
C THR A 254 -6.62 -5.09 16.08
N GLY A 255 -7.11 -5.72 15.00
CA GLY A 255 -6.26 -6.36 14.00
C GLY A 255 -5.36 -5.36 13.29
N SER A 256 -5.90 -4.23 12.83
CA SER A 256 -5.10 -3.19 12.17
C SER A 256 -4.03 -2.55 13.07
N ILE A 257 -4.25 -2.49 14.39
CA ILE A 257 -3.20 -2.13 15.35
C ILE A 257 -2.09 -3.19 15.36
N GLY A 258 -2.44 -4.48 15.28
CA GLY A 258 -1.48 -5.56 15.07
C GLY A 258 -0.66 -5.37 13.81
N ASP A 259 -1.27 -4.93 12.70
CA ASP A 259 -0.56 -4.63 11.45
C ASP A 259 0.48 -3.52 11.62
N VAL A 260 0.21 -2.51 12.47
CA VAL A 260 1.21 -1.47 12.81
C VAL A 260 2.45 -2.11 13.44
N TYR A 261 2.28 -2.97 14.43
CA TYR A 261 3.39 -3.62 15.10
C TYR A 261 4.14 -4.59 14.17
N LEU A 262 3.40 -5.32 13.33
CA LEU A 262 3.98 -6.19 12.30
C LEU A 262 4.88 -5.39 11.35
N GLN A 263 4.39 -4.27 10.81
CA GLN A 263 5.17 -3.39 9.92
C GLN A 263 6.35 -2.72 10.66
N MET A 264 6.25 -2.49 11.97
CA MET A 264 7.41 -2.05 12.76
C MET A 264 8.43 -3.17 13.00
N GLY A 265 8.11 -4.43 12.71
CA GLY A 265 8.94 -5.61 13.00
C GLY A 265 8.80 -6.12 14.44
N HIS A 266 7.83 -5.61 15.19
CA HIS A 266 7.54 -5.99 16.57
C HIS A 266 6.58 -7.19 16.58
N LEU A 267 7.13 -8.37 16.25
CA LEU A 267 6.33 -9.56 15.90
C LEU A 267 5.56 -10.16 17.09
N ASP A 268 6.06 -10.02 18.32
CA ASP A 268 5.38 -10.54 19.50
C ASP A 268 4.20 -9.66 19.92
N GLU A 269 4.35 -8.34 19.82
CA GLU A 269 3.25 -7.40 20.00
C GLU A 269 2.19 -7.57 18.92
N ALA A 270 2.59 -7.76 17.65
CA ALA A 270 1.65 -8.06 16.57
C ALA A 270 0.82 -9.31 16.90
N MET A 271 1.48 -10.39 17.32
CA MET A 271 0.82 -11.64 17.74
C MET A 271 -0.14 -11.42 18.93
N PHE A 272 0.23 -10.60 19.92
CA PHE A 272 -0.66 -10.23 21.04
C PHE A 272 -1.93 -9.53 20.55
N TRP A 273 -1.78 -8.53 19.67
CA TRP A 273 -2.92 -7.77 19.13
C TRP A 273 -3.81 -8.61 18.22
N TYR A 274 -3.24 -9.49 17.38
CA TYR A 274 -4.04 -10.42 16.58
C TYR A 274 -4.80 -11.43 17.44
N ASN A 275 -4.22 -11.95 18.53
CA ASN A 275 -4.96 -12.80 19.48
C ASN A 275 -6.10 -12.03 20.16
N LYS A 276 -5.89 -10.75 20.49
CA LYS A 276 -6.97 -9.90 21.01
C LYS A 276 -8.07 -9.70 19.96
N SER A 277 -7.72 -9.44 18.70
CA SER A 277 -8.68 -9.35 17.59
C SER A 277 -9.46 -10.66 17.41
N LYS A 278 -8.79 -11.81 17.44
CA LYS A 278 -9.38 -13.15 17.38
C LYS A 278 -10.50 -13.34 18.40
N SER A 279 -10.25 -13.00 19.66
CA SER A 279 -11.24 -13.11 20.75
C SER A 279 -12.52 -12.29 20.52
N ILE A 280 -12.46 -11.28 19.66
CA ILE A 280 -13.60 -10.43 19.28
C ILE A 280 -14.25 -10.98 18.01
N VAL A 281 -13.46 -11.22 16.96
CA VAL A 281 -13.93 -11.65 15.63
C VAL A 281 -14.60 -13.02 15.67
N GLU A 282 -14.10 -13.96 16.48
CA GLU A 282 -14.70 -15.31 16.61
C GLU A 282 -16.13 -15.30 17.16
N LYS A 283 -16.56 -14.22 17.82
CA LYS A 283 -17.95 -14.04 18.24
C LYS A 283 -18.89 -13.81 17.04
N TRP A 284 -18.35 -13.38 15.91
CA TRP A 284 -19.07 -13.02 14.68
C TRP A 284 -18.83 -14.07 13.59
N LYS A 285 -19.18 -15.34 13.86
CA LYS A 285 -18.89 -16.49 12.96
C LYS A 285 -19.41 -16.33 11.52
N SER A 286 -20.41 -15.48 11.30
CA SER A 286 -20.94 -15.17 9.97
C SER A 286 -20.01 -14.28 9.13
N ASP A 287 -19.07 -13.57 9.75
CA ASP A 287 -18.08 -12.71 9.11
C ASP A 287 -16.82 -13.50 8.76
N TYR A 288 -16.94 -14.36 7.74
CA TYR A 288 -15.83 -15.19 7.27
C TYR A 288 -14.67 -14.34 6.74
N ARG A 289 -14.95 -13.11 6.28
CA ARG A 289 -13.93 -12.19 5.79
C ARG A 289 -12.98 -11.76 6.90
N SER A 290 -13.53 -11.32 8.02
CA SER A 290 -12.71 -10.96 9.18
C SER A 290 -11.92 -12.15 9.70
N LEU A 291 -12.45 -13.37 9.58
CA LEU A 291 -11.75 -14.60 9.96
C LEU A 291 -10.56 -14.91 9.03
N TYR A 292 -10.75 -14.96 7.71
CA TYR A 292 -9.63 -15.30 6.82
C TYR A 292 -8.58 -14.20 6.76
N VAL A 293 -8.97 -12.92 6.87
CA VAL A 293 -8.00 -11.81 7.00
C VAL A 293 -7.17 -11.98 8.26
N LEU A 294 -7.79 -12.32 9.39
CA LEU A 294 -7.07 -12.58 10.63
C LEU A 294 -6.08 -13.76 10.52
N HIS A 295 -6.48 -14.87 9.90
CA HIS A 295 -5.57 -15.99 9.63
C HIS A 295 -4.43 -15.58 8.67
N SER A 296 -4.71 -14.77 7.64
CA SER A 296 -3.66 -14.23 6.77
C SER A 296 -2.67 -13.34 7.52
N ASN A 297 -3.13 -12.60 8.53
CA ASN A 297 -2.27 -11.77 9.37
C ASN A 297 -1.37 -12.63 10.29
N PHE A 298 -1.89 -13.75 10.82
CA PHE A 298 -1.05 -14.73 11.52
C PHE A 298 -0.01 -15.36 10.58
N ALA A 299 -0.40 -15.69 9.36
CA ALA A 299 0.52 -16.19 8.34
C ALA A 299 1.64 -15.17 8.05
N ASP A 300 1.32 -13.89 7.93
CA ASP A 300 2.32 -12.82 7.73
C ASP A 300 3.31 -12.73 8.92
N VAL A 301 2.86 -12.90 10.16
CA VAL A 301 3.76 -12.95 11.34
C VAL A 301 4.67 -14.16 11.29
N TYR A 302 4.13 -15.35 11.02
CA TYR A 302 4.94 -16.57 10.94
C TYR A 302 5.92 -16.52 9.77
N TYR A 303 5.51 -15.96 8.63
CA TYR A 303 6.39 -15.67 7.50
C TYR A 303 7.54 -14.74 7.90
N ALA A 304 7.25 -13.65 8.63
CA ALA A 304 8.28 -12.75 9.13
C ALA A 304 9.20 -13.40 10.18
N LYS A 305 8.70 -14.38 10.94
CA LYS A 305 9.48 -15.24 11.86
C LYS A 305 10.23 -16.38 11.15
N GLU A 306 10.04 -16.57 9.85
CA GLU A 306 10.56 -17.69 9.05
C GLU A 306 10.03 -19.07 9.45
N ASP A 307 8.91 -19.12 10.17
CA ASP A 307 8.20 -20.34 10.49
C ASP A 307 7.23 -20.66 9.34
N PHE A 308 7.77 -21.08 8.19
CA PHE A 308 6.97 -21.30 6.98
C PHE A 308 5.95 -22.42 7.12
N ASP A 309 6.23 -23.41 7.95
CA ASP A 309 5.29 -24.50 8.19
C ASP A 309 4.00 -23.94 8.83
N LYS A 310 4.12 -23.11 9.87
CA LYS A 310 2.95 -22.43 10.45
C LYS A 310 2.34 -21.39 9.54
N ALA A 311 3.15 -20.65 8.77
CA ALA A 311 2.62 -19.69 7.81
C ALA A 311 1.75 -20.39 6.75
N THR A 312 2.19 -21.57 6.28
CA THR A 312 1.44 -22.43 5.37
C THR A 312 0.18 -22.98 6.03
N GLU A 313 0.24 -23.48 7.26
CA GLU A 313 -0.95 -23.95 8.00
C GLU A 313 -2.03 -22.85 8.11
N GLU A 314 -1.64 -21.63 8.49
CA GLU A 314 -2.57 -20.49 8.59
C GLU A 314 -3.15 -20.11 7.21
N MET A 315 -2.35 -20.16 6.15
CA MET A 315 -2.80 -19.87 4.79
C MET A 315 -3.72 -20.98 4.23
N GLU A 316 -3.49 -22.25 4.58
CA GLU A 316 -4.38 -23.35 4.21
C GLU A 316 -5.77 -23.19 4.86
N ILE A 317 -5.83 -22.67 6.10
CA ILE A 317 -7.10 -22.29 6.73
C ILE A 317 -7.79 -21.17 5.94
N VAL A 318 -7.05 -20.14 5.49
CA VAL A 318 -7.58 -19.06 4.65
C VAL A 318 -8.22 -19.62 3.38
N LEU A 319 -7.51 -20.49 2.67
CA LEU A 319 -7.98 -21.08 1.42
C LEU A 319 -9.17 -22.03 1.65
N GLU A 320 -9.19 -22.80 2.75
CA GLU A 320 -10.34 -23.64 3.10
C GLU A 320 -11.60 -22.80 3.37
N ILE A 321 -11.47 -21.68 4.09
CA ILE A 321 -12.57 -20.75 4.34
C ILE A 321 -13.10 -20.20 3.01
N LEU A 322 -12.22 -19.72 2.14
CA LEU A 322 -12.59 -19.16 0.83
C LEU A 322 -13.27 -20.22 -0.05
N GLN A 323 -12.70 -21.43 -0.12
CA GLN A 323 -13.26 -22.55 -0.88
C GLN A 323 -14.65 -22.96 -0.39
N LYS A 324 -14.86 -23.11 0.93
CA LYS A 324 -16.18 -23.42 1.52
C LYS A 324 -17.25 -22.39 1.19
N LYS A 325 -16.83 -21.16 0.92
CA LYS A 325 -17.71 -20.06 0.53
C LYS A 325 -17.85 -19.90 -0.97
N GLY A 326 -17.09 -20.63 -1.77
CA GLY A 326 -17.10 -20.49 -3.23
C GLY A 326 -16.43 -19.20 -3.71
N PHE A 327 -15.51 -18.62 -2.94
CA PHE A 327 -14.70 -17.47 -3.35
C PHE A 327 -13.26 -17.88 -3.60
N GLN A 328 -12.62 -17.13 -4.47
CA GLN A 328 -11.17 -17.07 -4.56
C GLN A 328 -10.73 -15.64 -4.25
N ASP A 329 -9.66 -15.52 -3.46
CA ASP A 329 -8.98 -14.26 -3.21
C ASP A 329 -7.57 -14.38 -3.81
N LEU A 330 -7.34 -13.65 -4.91
CA LEU A 330 -6.14 -13.78 -5.72
C LEU A 330 -4.91 -13.35 -4.92
N SER A 331 -5.05 -12.32 -4.10
CA SER A 331 -3.98 -11.85 -3.23
C SER A 331 -3.59 -12.90 -2.19
N MET A 332 -4.56 -13.68 -1.67
CA MET A 332 -4.27 -14.79 -0.75
C MET A 332 -3.56 -15.95 -1.47
N ASN A 333 -3.98 -16.30 -2.69
CA ASN A 333 -3.28 -17.30 -3.51
C ASN A 333 -1.85 -16.89 -3.83
N MET A 334 -1.61 -15.63 -4.18
CA MET A 334 -0.28 -15.11 -4.47
C MET A 334 0.61 -15.07 -3.21
N LYS A 335 0.06 -14.71 -2.05
CA LYS A 335 0.79 -14.82 -0.76
C LYS A 335 1.14 -16.27 -0.43
N TYR A 336 0.20 -17.20 -0.65
CA TYR A 336 0.46 -18.63 -0.45
C TYR A 336 1.58 -19.14 -1.37
N ALA A 337 1.54 -18.78 -2.65
CA ALA A 337 2.59 -19.11 -3.62
C ALA A 337 3.96 -18.55 -3.20
N GLU A 338 4.01 -17.32 -2.69
CA GLU A 338 5.25 -16.76 -2.13
C GLU A 338 5.78 -17.66 -1.00
N ILE A 339 4.97 -17.97 0.01
CA ILE A 339 5.38 -18.84 1.15
C ILE A 339 5.91 -20.20 0.65
N LEU A 340 5.22 -20.82 -0.31
CA LEU A 340 5.61 -22.11 -0.89
C LEU A 340 6.91 -22.06 -1.69
N LEU A 341 7.23 -20.94 -2.36
CA LEU A 341 8.54 -20.72 -2.98
C LEU A 341 9.65 -20.69 -1.92
N TYR A 342 9.35 -20.21 -0.71
CA TYR A 342 10.29 -20.29 0.40
C TYR A 342 10.49 -21.75 0.89
N GLN A 343 9.47 -22.60 0.82
CA GLN A 343 9.56 -24.02 1.15
C GLN A 343 10.05 -24.90 -0.03
N GLU A 344 10.32 -24.32 -1.19
CA GLU A 344 10.71 -25.03 -2.42
C GLU A 344 9.66 -26.05 -2.90
N ALA A 345 8.38 -25.78 -2.60
CA ALA A 345 7.25 -26.57 -3.05
C ALA A 345 6.83 -26.20 -4.49
N ILE A 346 7.78 -26.30 -5.43
CA ILE A 346 7.69 -25.79 -6.81
C ILE A 346 6.44 -26.26 -7.55
N GLY A 347 6.10 -27.54 -7.50
CA GLY A 347 4.93 -28.08 -8.23
C GLY A 347 3.61 -27.44 -7.78
N LYS A 348 3.42 -27.19 -6.47
CA LYS A 348 2.22 -26.50 -5.98
C LYS A 348 2.18 -25.03 -6.43
N VAL A 349 3.34 -24.37 -6.50
CA VAL A 349 3.45 -22.99 -6.97
C VAL A 349 3.07 -22.91 -8.46
N GLU A 350 3.57 -23.84 -9.28
CA GLU A 350 3.21 -23.93 -10.70
C GLU A 350 1.71 -24.13 -10.89
N GLU A 351 1.06 -24.98 -10.08
CA GLU A 351 -0.40 -25.15 -10.11
C GLU A 351 -1.15 -23.84 -9.81
N ILE A 352 -0.72 -23.10 -8.79
CA ILE A 352 -1.32 -21.81 -8.42
C ILE A 352 -1.12 -20.78 -9.54
N LEU A 353 0.10 -20.61 -10.05
CA LEU A 353 0.39 -19.62 -11.10
C LEU A 353 -0.31 -19.97 -12.41
N LEU A 354 -0.45 -21.26 -12.74
CA LEU A 354 -1.21 -21.73 -13.91
C LEU A 354 -2.71 -21.43 -13.77
N MET A 355 -3.27 -21.57 -12.58
CA MET A 355 -4.66 -21.16 -12.31
C MET A 355 -4.82 -19.65 -12.49
N ILE A 356 -3.86 -18.85 -12.01
CA ILE A 356 -3.86 -17.38 -12.20
C ILE A 356 -3.80 -17.04 -13.70
N ASP A 357 -2.91 -17.66 -14.47
CA ASP A 357 -2.78 -17.41 -15.91
C ASP A 357 -4.05 -17.80 -16.70
N ARG A 358 -4.76 -18.84 -16.26
CA ARG A 358 -5.99 -19.32 -16.92
C ARG A 358 -7.22 -18.49 -16.58
N GLU A 359 -7.38 -18.09 -15.33
CA GLU A 359 -8.62 -17.51 -14.81
C GLU A 359 -8.56 -15.99 -14.66
N TRP A 360 -7.37 -15.39 -14.51
CA TRP A 360 -7.22 -14.01 -14.04
C TRP A 360 -6.35 -13.12 -14.93
N LYS A 361 -5.61 -13.68 -15.89
CA LYS A 361 -4.57 -12.97 -16.65
C LYS A 361 -5.01 -11.62 -17.24
N ASP A 362 -6.23 -11.55 -17.77
CA ASP A 362 -6.76 -10.35 -18.42
C ASP A 362 -7.39 -9.36 -17.43
N ASP A 363 -7.60 -9.77 -16.17
CA ASP A 363 -8.27 -9.01 -15.12
C ASP A 363 -7.33 -8.58 -13.98
N LEU A 364 -6.02 -8.81 -14.12
CA LEU A 364 -5.02 -8.41 -13.12
C LEU A 364 -4.96 -6.89 -13.01
N THR A 365 -5.13 -6.38 -11.79
CA THR A 365 -4.76 -4.99 -11.50
C THR A 365 -3.26 -4.78 -11.70
N PRO A 366 -2.79 -3.55 -11.96
CA PRO A 366 -1.36 -3.28 -12.06
C PRO A 366 -0.53 -3.78 -10.87
N THR A 367 -1.07 -3.68 -9.65
CA THR A 367 -0.40 -4.19 -8.44
C THR A 367 -0.32 -5.73 -8.44
N GLN A 368 -1.41 -6.41 -8.83
CA GLN A 368 -1.42 -7.87 -8.94
C GLN A 368 -0.52 -8.36 -10.09
N GLN A 369 -0.46 -7.64 -11.20
CA GLN A 369 0.42 -7.93 -12.33
C GLN A 369 1.91 -7.85 -11.92
N ALA A 370 2.29 -6.78 -11.22
CA ALA A 370 3.66 -6.60 -10.74
C ALA A 370 4.06 -7.75 -9.81
N TYR A 371 3.14 -8.13 -8.91
CA TYR A 371 3.37 -9.21 -7.97
C TYR A 371 3.40 -10.59 -8.64
N TYR A 372 2.57 -10.81 -9.66
CA TYR A 372 2.58 -12.01 -10.47
C TYR A 372 3.91 -12.19 -11.21
N TRP A 373 4.46 -11.12 -11.82
CA TRP A 373 5.79 -11.16 -12.42
C TRP A 373 6.88 -11.43 -11.38
N PHE A 374 6.78 -10.85 -10.17
CA PHE A 374 7.70 -11.16 -9.08
C PHE A 374 7.68 -12.65 -8.73
N LEU A 375 6.48 -13.26 -8.62
CA LEU A 375 6.33 -14.68 -8.32
C LEU A 375 6.87 -15.59 -9.44
N LEU A 376 6.60 -15.27 -10.71
CA LEU A 376 7.18 -15.97 -11.85
C LEU A 376 8.70 -15.88 -11.83
N GLY A 377 9.25 -14.67 -11.64
CA GLY A 377 10.69 -14.47 -11.53
C GLY A 377 11.31 -15.27 -10.39
N PHE A 378 10.63 -15.36 -9.26
CA PHE A 378 11.09 -16.14 -8.10
C PHE A 378 10.98 -17.65 -8.32
N LEU A 379 9.92 -18.12 -8.97
CA LEU A 379 9.79 -19.50 -9.43
C LEU A 379 10.96 -19.88 -10.35
N GLU A 380 11.22 -19.07 -11.37
CA GLU A 380 12.31 -19.33 -12.32
C GLU A 380 13.69 -19.28 -11.67
N TYR A 381 13.89 -18.39 -10.68
CA TYR A 381 15.10 -18.38 -9.86
C TYR A 381 15.28 -19.72 -9.14
N LYS A 382 14.21 -20.24 -8.51
CA LYS A 382 14.23 -21.54 -7.83
C LYS A 382 14.43 -22.72 -8.77
N SER A 383 13.94 -22.60 -10.00
CA SER A 383 14.15 -23.58 -11.07
C SER A 383 15.52 -23.45 -11.76
N ASN A 384 16.40 -22.55 -11.30
CA ASN A 384 17.72 -22.24 -11.87
C ASN A 384 17.69 -21.66 -13.30
N ASN A 385 16.58 -21.09 -13.73
CA ASN A 385 16.40 -20.44 -15.03
C ASN A 385 16.70 -18.93 -14.93
N PHE A 386 17.97 -18.60 -14.62
CA PHE A 386 18.35 -17.25 -14.22
C PHE A 386 18.11 -16.15 -15.28
N GLY A 387 18.20 -16.46 -16.58
CA GLY A 387 17.90 -15.50 -17.64
C GLY A 387 16.42 -15.10 -17.67
N ILE A 388 15.52 -16.09 -17.61
CA ILE A 388 14.07 -15.87 -17.60
C ILE A 388 13.64 -15.21 -16.28
N SER A 389 14.24 -15.64 -15.17
CA SER A 389 14.04 -15.02 -13.87
C SER A 389 14.36 -13.52 -13.90
N GLN A 390 15.49 -13.15 -14.50
CA GLN A 390 15.88 -11.75 -14.63
C GLN A 390 14.84 -10.92 -15.39
N GLU A 391 14.33 -11.44 -16.52
CA GLU A 391 13.31 -10.76 -17.34
C GLU A 391 12.02 -10.50 -16.56
N TYR A 392 11.48 -11.52 -15.89
CA TYR A 392 10.27 -11.36 -15.08
C TYR A 392 10.47 -10.38 -13.92
N LEU A 393 11.62 -10.45 -13.24
CA LEU A 393 11.90 -9.53 -12.13
C LEU A 393 12.11 -8.10 -12.58
N GLN A 394 12.68 -7.88 -13.77
CA GLN A 394 12.78 -6.54 -14.36
C GLN A 394 11.39 -5.96 -14.66
N ASN A 395 10.48 -6.76 -15.22
CA ASN A 395 9.08 -6.33 -15.44
C ASN A 395 8.37 -6.03 -14.11
N ALA A 396 8.53 -6.89 -13.10
CA ALA A 396 8.00 -6.66 -11.76
C ALA A 396 8.53 -5.36 -11.16
N MET A 397 9.83 -5.09 -11.30
CA MET A 397 10.48 -3.87 -10.81
C MET A 397 9.91 -2.62 -11.47
N VAL A 398 9.82 -2.62 -12.80
CA VAL A 398 9.31 -1.49 -13.58
C VAL A 398 7.88 -1.19 -13.15
N GLN A 399 7.03 -2.19 -12.99
CA GLN A 399 5.66 -1.91 -12.54
C GLN A 399 5.59 -1.53 -11.06
N ALA A 400 6.41 -2.14 -10.20
CA ALA A 400 6.43 -1.84 -8.77
C ALA A 400 6.78 -0.37 -8.49
N ASP A 401 7.85 0.19 -9.07
CA ASP A 401 8.10 1.63 -8.86
C ASP A 401 7.18 2.56 -9.66
N GLU A 402 6.47 2.11 -10.71
CA GLU A 402 5.43 2.95 -11.35
C GLU A 402 4.29 3.19 -10.37
N LEU A 403 3.95 2.15 -9.62
CA LEU A 403 2.95 2.19 -8.57
C LEU A 403 3.47 2.86 -7.29
N GLY A 404 4.80 3.01 -7.15
CA GLY A 404 5.44 3.44 -5.92
C GLY A 404 5.45 2.37 -4.82
N ASN A 405 5.26 1.09 -5.15
CA ASN A 405 5.20 0.00 -4.18
C ASN A 405 6.61 -0.41 -3.72
N GLU A 406 7.12 0.32 -2.73
CA GLU A 406 8.51 0.24 -2.27
C GLU A 406 8.85 -1.14 -1.70
N ILE A 407 7.90 -1.78 -1.01
CA ILE A 407 8.11 -3.12 -0.45
C ILE A 407 8.37 -4.12 -1.59
N LEU A 408 7.54 -4.09 -2.62
CA LEU A 408 7.71 -4.98 -3.77
C LEU A 408 8.98 -4.65 -4.55
N SER A 409 9.31 -3.37 -4.75
CA SER A 409 10.57 -2.96 -5.38
C SER A 409 11.78 -3.49 -4.63
N SER A 410 11.85 -3.30 -3.31
CA SER A 410 12.96 -3.79 -2.50
C SER A 410 13.04 -5.33 -2.45
N LYS A 411 11.90 -6.04 -2.34
CA LYS A 411 11.86 -7.52 -2.44
C LYS A 411 12.39 -7.99 -3.79
N THR A 412 12.00 -7.31 -4.87
CA THR A 412 12.40 -7.66 -6.24
C THR A 412 13.89 -7.38 -6.44
N LEU A 413 14.43 -6.28 -5.91
CA LEU A 413 15.86 -5.93 -6.01
C LEU A 413 16.72 -6.98 -5.32
N VAL A 414 16.28 -7.45 -4.14
CA VAL A 414 16.96 -8.54 -3.43
C VAL A 414 17.06 -9.75 -4.35
N LEU A 415 15.96 -10.14 -4.98
CA LEU A 415 15.94 -11.32 -5.82
C LEU A 415 16.76 -11.14 -7.11
N ILE A 416 16.73 -9.95 -7.73
CA ILE A 416 17.59 -9.61 -8.88
C ILE A 416 19.07 -9.71 -8.49
N SER A 417 19.46 -9.17 -7.32
CA SER A 417 20.84 -9.28 -6.83
C SER A 417 21.26 -10.75 -6.65
N MET A 418 20.34 -11.60 -6.17
CA MET A 418 20.58 -13.04 -6.04
C MET A 418 20.71 -13.74 -7.39
N VAL A 419 19.94 -13.32 -8.41
CA VAL A 419 20.06 -13.82 -9.79
C VAL A 419 21.44 -13.50 -10.34
N PHE A 420 21.89 -12.25 -10.23
CA PHE A 420 23.21 -11.82 -10.68
C PHE A 420 24.35 -12.57 -9.99
N LEU A 421 24.29 -12.71 -8.67
CA LEU A 421 25.26 -13.52 -7.93
C LEU A 421 25.27 -14.98 -8.40
N LYS A 422 24.12 -15.58 -8.70
CA LYS A 422 24.04 -16.95 -9.23
C LYS A 422 24.57 -17.06 -10.66
N LYS A 423 24.26 -16.13 -11.55
CA LYS A 423 24.84 -16.07 -12.90
C LYS A 423 26.36 -15.97 -12.82
N TYR A 424 26.89 -15.16 -11.92
CA TYR A 424 28.32 -15.09 -11.66
C TYR A 424 28.91 -16.45 -11.26
N THR A 425 28.27 -17.22 -10.37
CA THR A 425 28.79 -18.55 -9.99
C THR A 425 28.93 -19.52 -11.17
N ILE A 426 28.19 -19.29 -12.25
CA ILE A 426 28.19 -20.13 -13.46
C ILE A 426 29.14 -19.58 -14.51
N SER A 427 29.11 -18.27 -14.76
CA SER A 427 29.83 -17.63 -15.87
C SER A 427 31.20 -17.08 -15.48
N LEU A 428 31.40 -16.77 -14.20
CA LEU A 428 32.53 -15.99 -13.67
C LEU A 428 32.68 -14.61 -14.32
N ASN A 429 31.62 -14.07 -14.95
CA ASN A 429 31.64 -12.74 -15.56
C ASN A 429 31.54 -11.64 -14.51
N LEU A 430 32.57 -10.79 -14.40
CA LEU A 430 32.64 -9.70 -13.42
C LEU A 430 31.53 -8.65 -13.61
N GLU A 431 30.96 -8.50 -14.80
CA GLU A 431 29.81 -7.60 -15.03
C GLU A 431 28.60 -7.99 -14.16
N GLU A 432 28.36 -9.28 -13.97
CA GLU A 432 27.27 -9.77 -13.11
C GLU A 432 27.48 -9.34 -11.64
N LEU A 433 28.74 -9.27 -11.17
CA LEU A 433 29.04 -8.77 -9.83
C LEU A 433 28.79 -7.26 -9.70
N ILE A 434 29.11 -6.49 -10.74
CA ILE A 434 28.86 -5.05 -10.77
C ILE A 434 27.35 -4.79 -10.67
N GLU A 435 26.54 -5.51 -11.44
CA GLU A 435 25.07 -5.37 -11.40
C GLU A 435 24.48 -5.86 -10.06
N ALA A 436 25.03 -6.92 -9.47
CA ALA A 436 24.65 -7.34 -8.12
C ALA A 436 24.94 -6.24 -7.07
N ASP A 437 26.12 -5.62 -7.11
CA ASP A 437 26.52 -4.57 -6.17
C ASP A 437 25.64 -3.32 -6.29
N LYS A 438 25.25 -2.94 -7.51
CA LYS A 438 24.29 -1.83 -7.75
C LYS A 438 22.94 -2.11 -7.07
N CYS A 439 22.38 -3.32 -7.27
CA CYS A 439 21.12 -3.70 -6.62
C CYS A 439 21.24 -3.68 -5.09
N LEU A 440 22.38 -4.13 -4.54
CA LEU A 440 22.64 -4.13 -3.10
C LEU A 440 22.80 -2.73 -2.53
N GLU A 441 23.35 -1.78 -3.30
CA GLU A 441 23.42 -0.37 -2.91
C GLU A 441 22.05 0.27 -2.75
N ASP A 442 21.16 0.01 -3.70
CA ASP A 442 19.77 0.45 -3.65
C ASP A 442 19.05 -0.11 -2.41
N ILE A 443 19.27 -1.39 -2.09
CA ILE A 443 18.73 -2.03 -0.88
C ILE A 443 19.31 -1.43 0.41
N VAL A 444 20.62 -1.13 0.44
CA VAL A 444 21.26 -0.47 1.59
C VAL A 444 20.59 0.87 1.88
N THR A 445 20.37 1.66 0.83
CA THR A 445 19.74 2.98 0.97
C THR A 445 18.36 2.85 1.61
N TYR A 446 17.54 1.91 1.13
CA TYR A 446 16.23 1.61 1.72
C TYR A 446 16.30 1.19 3.20
N LEU A 447 17.26 0.34 3.56
CA LEU A 447 17.38 -0.18 4.93
C LEU A 447 17.94 0.85 5.91
N GLU A 448 18.83 1.74 5.47
CA GLU A 448 19.38 2.84 6.28
C GLU A 448 18.26 3.81 6.74
N GLU A 449 17.28 4.11 5.89
CA GLU A 449 16.10 4.90 6.27
C GLU A 449 15.24 4.26 7.35
N LYS A 450 15.25 2.93 7.41
CA LYS A 450 14.44 2.14 8.34
C LYS A 450 15.14 1.84 9.66
N ALA A 451 16.38 2.31 9.84
CA ALA A 451 17.18 1.99 11.01
C ALA A 451 17.27 0.47 11.26
N LYS A 452 17.22 -0.34 10.20
CA LYS A 452 17.34 -1.81 10.28
C LYS A 452 18.79 -2.20 10.11
N TYR A 453 19.49 -2.20 11.23
CA TYR A 453 20.94 -2.21 11.25
C TYR A 453 21.57 -3.60 11.23
N GLU A 454 20.86 -4.65 11.66
CA GLU A 454 21.34 -6.04 11.60
C GLU A 454 21.59 -6.46 10.12
N SER A 455 20.60 -6.20 9.27
CA SER A 455 20.57 -6.43 7.82
C SER A 455 21.69 -5.71 7.08
N LEU A 456 21.94 -4.46 7.46
CA LEU A 456 22.89 -3.57 6.81
C LEU A 456 24.32 -4.07 6.93
N SER A 457 24.71 -4.57 8.12
CA SER A 457 26.03 -5.16 8.30
C SER A 457 26.29 -6.21 7.21
N ILE A 458 25.41 -7.19 7.10
CA ILE A 458 25.61 -8.31 6.18
C ILE A 458 25.64 -7.84 4.72
N ILE A 459 24.79 -6.89 4.33
CA ILE A 459 24.83 -6.34 2.96
C ILE A 459 26.14 -5.60 2.70
N TYR A 460 26.63 -4.77 3.63
CA TYR A 460 27.95 -4.15 3.50
C TYR A 460 29.07 -5.18 3.37
N HIS A 461 28.96 -6.31 4.07
CA HIS A 461 29.93 -7.40 3.95
C HIS A 461 29.94 -8.03 2.57
N ILE A 462 28.75 -8.27 2.00
CA ILE A 462 28.58 -8.81 0.65
C ILE A 462 29.17 -7.85 -0.38
N ARG A 463 28.78 -6.58 -0.30
CA ARG A 463 29.29 -5.53 -1.17
C ARG A 463 30.80 -5.39 -1.08
N ALA A 464 31.36 -5.43 0.13
CA ALA A 464 32.80 -5.40 0.32
C ALA A 464 33.51 -6.58 -0.34
N LYS A 465 32.95 -7.80 -0.23
CA LYS A 465 33.49 -8.98 -0.93
C LYS A 465 33.44 -8.82 -2.45
N ILE A 466 32.34 -8.29 -2.98
CA ILE A 466 32.24 -7.97 -4.41
C ILE A 466 33.34 -6.97 -4.80
N LYS A 467 33.52 -5.88 -4.05
CA LYS A 467 34.58 -4.90 -4.32
C LYS A 467 35.99 -5.51 -4.25
N ILE A 468 36.26 -6.41 -3.30
CA ILE A 468 37.53 -7.17 -3.22
C ILE A 468 37.77 -7.96 -4.51
N MET A 469 36.74 -8.58 -5.08
CA MET A 469 36.85 -9.36 -6.32
C MET A 469 37.00 -8.49 -7.56
N LEU A 470 36.44 -7.29 -7.53
CA LEU A 470 36.63 -6.26 -8.54
C LEU A 470 37.95 -5.49 -8.36
N LEU A 471 38.80 -5.89 -7.39
CA LEU A 471 40.07 -5.25 -7.04
C LEU A 471 39.94 -3.79 -6.55
N ASP A 472 38.75 -3.39 -6.11
CA ASP A 472 38.45 -2.09 -5.52
C ASP A 472 38.61 -2.15 -3.99
N PHE A 473 39.86 -2.26 -3.56
CA PHE A 473 40.20 -2.48 -2.15
C PHE A 473 39.90 -1.28 -1.24
N GLU A 474 39.97 -0.05 -1.78
CA GLU A 474 39.64 1.16 -1.02
C GLU A 474 38.15 1.18 -0.65
N THR A 475 37.27 0.96 -1.63
CA THR A 475 35.83 0.91 -1.38
C THR A 475 35.47 -0.31 -0.53
N ALA A 476 36.11 -1.46 -0.76
CA ALA A 476 35.93 -2.62 0.11
C ALA A 476 36.26 -2.32 1.58
N LEU A 477 37.37 -1.65 1.85
CA LEU A 477 37.78 -1.28 3.21
C LEU A 477 36.79 -0.28 3.83
N PHE A 478 36.30 0.68 3.05
CA PHE A 478 35.25 1.60 3.49
C PHE A 478 33.96 0.88 3.88
N LEU A 479 33.48 -0.03 3.01
CA LEU A 479 32.26 -0.81 3.25
C LEU A 479 32.42 -1.74 4.46
N LEU A 480 33.58 -2.39 4.63
CA LEU A 480 33.86 -3.23 5.81
C LEU A 480 33.82 -2.42 7.11
N LYS A 481 34.39 -1.22 7.13
CA LYS A 481 34.34 -0.34 8.31
C LYS A 481 32.92 0.09 8.64
N ARG A 482 32.13 0.52 7.64
CA ARG A 482 30.70 0.83 7.86
C ARG A 482 29.94 -0.40 8.37
N GLY A 483 30.15 -1.56 7.76
CA GLY A 483 29.54 -2.82 8.19
C GLY A 483 29.92 -3.22 9.61
N GLU A 484 31.18 -3.01 10.01
CA GLU A 484 31.68 -3.27 11.37
C GLU A 484 30.97 -2.39 12.41
N ASP A 485 30.75 -1.10 12.12
CA ASP A 485 30.04 -0.20 13.04
C ASP A 485 28.59 -0.66 13.30
N TYR A 486 27.92 -1.15 12.25
CA TYR A 486 26.60 -1.77 12.38
C TYR A 486 26.67 -3.10 13.14
N ALA A 487 27.61 -3.99 12.80
CA ALA A 487 27.79 -5.28 13.46
C ALA A 487 28.11 -5.12 14.96
N ARG A 488 28.91 -4.12 15.35
CA ARG A 488 29.26 -3.85 16.75
C ARG A 488 28.04 -3.59 17.62
N THR A 489 27.02 -2.99 17.02
CA THR A 489 25.81 -2.56 17.72
C THR A 489 24.71 -3.63 17.69
N TYR A 490 24.60 -4.40 16.59
CA TYR A 490 23.44 -5.27 16.33
C TYR A 490 23.79 -6.73 16.06
N THR A 491 25.01 -7.03 15.62
CA THR A 491 25.42 -8.40 15.24
C THR A 491 26.84 -8.73 15.77
N PRO A 492 27.07 -8.75 17.10
CA PRO A 492 28.42 -8.87 17.66
C PRO A 492 29.17 -10.14 17.23
N LEU A 493 28.44 -11.18 16.86
CA LEU A 493 28.98 -12.45 16.36
C LEU A 493 29.74 -12.33 15.03
N LEU A 494 29.49 -11.30 14.22
CA LEU A 494 30.20 -11.06 12.96
C LEU A 494 31.51 -10.27 13.14
N MET A 495 31.76 -9.71 14.33
CA MET A 495 32.86 -8.78 14.57
C MET A 495 34.25 -9.37 14.27
N ASP A 496 34.45 -10.65 14.60
CA ASP A 496 35.74 -11.31 14.35
C ASP A 496 35.98 -11.52 12.85
N ASP A 497 34.94 -11.82 12.07
CA ASP A 497 35.03 -11.96 10.60
C ASP A 497 35.32 -10.60 9.94
N TYR A 498 34.67 -9.52 10.39
CA TYR A 498 34.99 -8.16 9.92
C TYR A 498 36.44 -7.77 10.18
N ARG A 499 36.92 -7.97 11.41
CA ARG A 499 38.29 -7.63 11.79
C ARG A 499 39.31 -8.42 10.98
N ALA A 500 39.07 -9.72 10.81
CA ALA A 500 39.93 -10.58 10.00
C ALA A 500 40.01 -10.07 8.55
N ARG A 501 38.88 -9.69 7.94
CA ARG A 501 38.83 -9.21 6.55
C ARG A 501 39.41 -7.82 6.38
N ILE A 502 39.20 -6.92 7.33
CA ILE A 502 39.81 -5.59 7.32
C ILE A 502 41.33 -5.72 7.28
N GLU A 503 41.91 -6.58 8.11
CA GLU A 503 43.36 -6.82 8.08
C GLU A 503 43.82 -7.51 6.79
N GLN A 504 43.04 -8.47 6.27
CA GLN A 504 43.32 -9.09 4.97
C GLN A 504 43.31 -8.10 3.80
N VAL A 505 42.37 -7.13 3.78
CA VAL A 505 42.29 -6.10 2.74
C VAL A 505 43.45 -5.12 2.87
N LYS A 506 43.81 -4.69 4.08
CA LYS A 506 44.99 -3.83 4.31
C LYS A 506 46.29 -4.49 3.82
N GLN A 507 46.52 -5.75 4.19
CA GLN A 507 47.68 -6.50 3.73
C GLN A 507 47.72 -6.63 2.20
N ALA A 508 46.56 -6.77 1.56
CA ALA A 508 46.46 -6.86 0.11
C ALA A 508 46.68 -5.51 -0.60
N ILE A 509 46.27 -4.39 -0.01
CA ILE A 509 46.63 -3.05 -0.51
C ILE A 509 48.15 -2.86 -0.46
N GLU A 510 48.81 -3.44 0.54
CA GLU A 510 50.27 -3.37 0.74
C GLU A 510 51.07 -4.32 -0.18
N SER A 511 50.42 -5.17 -0.99
CA SER A 511 51.09 -6.21 -1.79
C SER A 511 50.48 -6.39 -3.19
N GLU A 512 51.30 -6.50 -4.25
CA GLU A 512 50.83 -6.81 -5.62
C GLU A 512 50.48 -8.30 -5.76
N ILE A 513 49.20 -8.71 -5.67
CA ILE A 513 48.88 -10.16 -5.64
C ILE A 513 47.69 -10.59 -6.51
N GLU A 514 48.02 -11.22 -7.65
CA GLU A 514 47.11 -12.01 -8.49
C GLU A 514 46.79 -13.41 -7.89
N GLN A 515 47.73 -14.05 -7.18
CA GLN A 515 47.55 -15.41 -6.61
C GLN A 515 46.49 -15.50 -5.50
N ILE A 516 46.18 -14.38 -4.85
CA ILE A 516 45.17 -14.27 -3.79
C ILE A 516 43.76 -14.17 -4.38
N VAL A 517 43.63 -13.64 -5.60
CA VAL A 517 42.33 -13.48 -6.29
C VAL A 517 41.67 -14.83 -6.50
N GLY A 518 42.42 -15.86 -6.91
CA GLY A 518 41.89 -17.21 -7.12
C GLY A 518 41.36 -17.87 -5.85
N ALA A 519 42.10 -17.78 -4.73
CA ALA A 519 41.64 -18.32 -3.44
C ALA A 519 40.42 -17.56 -2.89
N ARG A 520 40.36 -16.24 -3.10
CA ARG A 520 39.20 -15.40 -2.72
C ARG A 520 37.96 -15.70 -3.55
N MET A 521 38.14 -15.96 -4.84
CA MET A 521 37.05 -16.30 -5.76
C MET A 521 36.34 -17.59 -5.33
N VAL A 522 37.11 -18.63 -4.96
CA VAL A 522 36.57 -19.92 -4.50
C VAL A 522 35.78 -19.74 -3.20
N SER A 523 36.37 -19.06 -2.20
CA SER A 523 35.69 -18.78 -0.92
C SER A 523 34.42 -17.94 -1.10
N PHE A 524 34.42 -16.94 -2.00
CA PHE A 524 33.23 -16.14 -2.24
C PHE A 524 32.11 -16.93 -2.92
N ILE A 525 32.45 -17.80 -3.87
CA ILE A 525 31.46 -18.68 -4.54
C ILE A 525 30.79 -19.59 -3.52
N GLU A 526 31.54 -20.14 -2.56
CA GLU A 526 30.98 -20.93 -1.45
C GLU A 526 30.06 -20.10 -0.56
N ASP A 527 30.41 -18.83 -0.32
CA ASP A 527 29.64 -17.92 0.53
C ASP A 527 28.35 -17.40 -0.13
N ILE A 528 28.21 -17.41 -1.47
CA ILE A 528 27.02 -16.90 -2.17
C ILE A 528 25.72 -17.58 -1.71
N GLY A 529 25.78 -18.87 -1.32
CA GLY A 529 24.62 -19.58 -0.76
C GLY A 529 24.19 -19.01 0.60
N THR A 530 25.15 -18.72 1.47
CA THR A 530 24.93 -18.06 2.77
C THR A 530 24.40 -16.64 2.57
N ILE A 531 24.99 -15.90 1.64
CA ILE A 531 24.59 -14.54 1.25
C ILE A 531 23.14 -14.52 0.75
N SER A 532 22.81 -15.44 -0.16
CA SER A 532 21.45 -15.61 -0.70
C SER A 532 20.45 -15.89 0.42
N THR A 533 20.81 -16.73 1.38
CA THR A 533 19.96 -17.03 2.53
C THR A 533 19.71 -15.79 3.35
N ILE A 534 20.74 -15.01 3.65
CA ILE A 534 20.62 -13.81 4.48
C ILE A 534 19.81 -12.71 3.78
N LEU A 535 20.12 -12.39 2.51
CA LEU A 535 19.36 -11.41 1.75
C LEU A 535 17.87 -11.77 1.69
N ARG A 536 17.59 -13.07 1.52
CA ARG A 536 16.26 -13.65 1.57
C ARG A 536 15.58 -13.56 2.95
N LYS A 537 16.32 -13.50 4.06
CA LYS A 537 15.75 -13.21 5.39
C LYS A 537 15.37 -11.73 5.50
N GLU A 538 16.22 -10.87 4.97
CA GLU A 538 16.03 -9.43 5.07
C GLU A 538 14.89 -8.90 4.19
N SER A 539 14.68 -9.49 3.01
CA SER A 539 13.52 -9.16 2.16
C SER A 539 12.16 -9.36 2.85
N LYS A 540 12.07 -10.28 3.82
CA LYS A 540 10.82 -10.59 4.54
C LYS A 540 10.50 -9.60 5.64
N LYS A 541 11.55 -8.99 6.20
CA LYS A 541 11.43 -7.99 7.26
C LYS A 541 11.22 -6.59 6.68
N LEU A 542 11.15 -6.41 5.36
CA LEU A 542 10.92 -5.11 4.75
C LEU A 542 9.54 -4.57 5.19
N ALA A 543 9.49 -3.27 5.45
CA ALA A 543 8.28 -2.59 5.91
C ALA A 543 8.16 -1.26 5.20
N ALA A 544 6.93 -0.83 4.88
CA ALA A 544 6.69 0.38 4.11
C ALA A 544 7.44 1.59 4.71
N PRO A 545 8.43 2.19 4.02
CA PRO A 545 9.12 3.40 4.46
C PRO A 545 8.22 4.62 4.40
N LYS A 546 8.71 5.67 5.03
CA LYS A 546 7.95 6.90 5.14
C LYS A 546 8.05 7.60 3.79
N GLU A 547 6.92 7.82 3.13
CA GLU A 547 6.89 8.54 1.85
C GLU A 547 7.55 9.93 2.00
N GLU A 548 8.69 10.13 1.35
CA GLU A 548 9.38 11.42 1.28
C GLU A 548 8.92 12.18 0.03
N LYS A 549 8.33 13.35 0.24
CA LYS A 549 7.95 14.23 -0.86
C LYS A 549 9.09 15.17 -1.21
N PRO A 550 9.41 15.35 -2.51
CA PRO A 550 10.31 16.42 -2.89
C PRO A 550 9.70 17.78 -2.58
N MET A 551 10.55 18.71 -2.17
CA MET A 551 10.18 20.13 -2.04
C MET A 551 10.30 20.83 -3.38
N ALA A 552 11.35 20.51 -4.15
CA ALA A 552 11.55 21.03 -5.48
C ALA A 552 12.19 19.97 -6.39
N ILE A 553 11.89 20.05 -7.68
CA ILE A 553 12.56 19.29 -8.74
C ILE A 553 13.03 20.29 -9.78
N LEU A 554 14.32 20.25 -10.07
CA LEU A 554 14.98 21.13 -11.02
C LEU A 554 15.62 20.27 -12.09
N ILE A 555 15.41 20.60 -13.36
CA ILE A 555 16.07 19.93 -14.47
C ILE A 555 17.02 20.95 -15.08
N PHE A 556 18.30 20.59 -15.20
CA PHE A 556 19.34 21.47 -15.73
C PHE A 556 19.99 20.86 -16.96
N HIS A 557 20.29 21.70 -17.94
CA HIS A 557 21.20 21.36 -19.01
C HIS A 557 22.64 21.30 -18.48
N SER A 558 23.53 20.55 -19.13
CA SER A 558 24.93 20.39 -18.72
C SER A 558 25.74 21.70 -18.66
N SER A 559 25.26 22.75 -19.31
CA SER A 559 25.81 24.11 -19.22
C SER A 559 25.38 24.89 -17.97
N GLY A 560 24.62 24.27 -17.05
CA GLY A 560 24.11 24.90 -15.82
C GLY A 560 22.88 25.80 -16.03
N ILE A 561 22.24 25.72 -17.21
CA ILE A 561 21.01 26.45 -17.52
C ILE A 561 19.80 25.64 -17.02
N PRO A 562 18.92 26.21 -16.17
CA PRO A 562 17.70 25.53 -15.75
C PRO A 562 16.74 25.37 -16.94
N ILE A 563 16.26 24.15 -17.14
CA ILE A 563 15.29 23.75 -18.17
C ILE A 563 13.88 23.89 -17.62
N SER A 564 13.63 23.36 -16.42
CA SER A 564 12.32 23.44 -15.76
C SER A 564 12.48 23.37 -14.24
N THR A 565 11.49 23.91 -13.53
CA THR A 565 11.43 23.94 -12.06
C THR A 565 10.02 23.61 -11.61
N TYR A 566 9.92 22.65 -10.69
CA TYR A 566 8.68 22.19 -10.07
C TYR A 566 8.80 22.40 -8.58
N LEU A 567 7.81 23.06 -7.98
CA LEU A 567 7.76 23.35 -6.55
C LEU A 567 6.55 22.65 -5.93
N SER A 568 6.77 22.03 -4.76
CA SER A 568 5.69 21.43 -3.98
C SER A 568 4.76 22.50 -3.40
N GLU A 569 3.47 22.19 -3.25
CA GLU A 569 2.47 23.10 -2.67
C GLU A 569 2.77 23.47 -1.20
N ASP A 570 3.59 22.66 -0.52
CA ASP A 570 3.95 22.84 0.89
C ASP A 570 5.12 23.84 1.09
N VAL A 571 5.64 24.45 0.03
CA VAL A 571 6.75 25.43 0.06
C VAL A 571 6.25 26.81 0.50
N SER A 572 6.89 27.41 1.50
CA SER A 572 6.55 28.76 1.98
C SER A 572 7.21 29.86 1.13
N VAL A 573 6.66 31.09 1.14
CA VAL A 573 7.23 32.25 0.41
C VAL A 573 8.67 32.58 0.84
N SER A 574 9.06 32.26 2.08
CA SER A 574 10.47 32.39 2.53
C SER A 574 11.39 31.33 1.94
N ASP A 575 10.87 30.13 1.67
CA ASP A 575 11.61 29.06 1.02
C ASP A 575 11.80 29.36 -0.48
N ASP A 576 10.85 30.03 -1.14
CA ASP A 576 10.99 30.47 -2.56
C ASP A 576 12.19 31.39 -2.81
N LEU A 577 12.45 32.34 -1.91
CA LEU A 577 13.63 33.21 -1.96
C LEU A 577 14.94 32.44 -1.73
N LEU A 578 14.89 31.43 -0.86
CA LEU A 578 15.98 30.47 -0.64
C LEU A 578 16.26 29.66 -1.92
N PHE A 579 15.23 29.24 -2.64
CA PHE A 579 15.35 28.46 -3.88
C PHE A 579 15.96 29.28 -5.04
N GLY A 580 15.66 30.58 -5.13
CA GLY A 580 16.33 31.47 -6.10
C GLY A 580 17.86 31.58 -5.89
N GLY A 581 18.31 31.58 -4.63
CA GLY A 581 19.73 31.51 -4.27
C GLY A 581 20.34 30.14 -4.58
N PHE A 582 19.60 29.06 -4.32
CA PHE A 582 20.00 27.69 -4.62
C PHE A 582 20.26 27.46 -6.10
N VAL A 583 19.38 27.93 -6.99
CA VAL A 583 19.56 27.78 -8.45
C VAL A 583 20.87 28.42 -8.92
N SER A 584 21.25 29.56 -8.33
CA SER A 584 22.53 30.23 -8.66
C SER A 584 23.75 29.45 -8.14
N ALA A 585 23.66 28.85 -6.95
CA ALA A 585 24.72 28.03 -6.38
C ALA A 585 24.89 26.68 -7.12
N ILE A 586 23.78 26.01 -7.43
CA ILE A 586 23.76 24.77 -8.22
C ILE A 586 24.40 25.01 -9.58
N ARG A 587 24.11 26.14 -10.25
CA ARG A 587 24.75 26.50 -11.51
C ARG A 587 26.28 26.53 -11.42
N HIS A 588 26.84 27.08 -10.34
CA HIS A 588 28.29 27.08 -10.13
C HIS A 588 28.81 25.67 -9.80
N LEU A 589 28.09 24.92 -8.98
CA LEU A 589 28.44 23.56 -8.58
C LEU A 589 28.46 22.59 -9.76
N MET A 590 27.50 22.73 -10.68
CA MET A 590 27.40 21.89 -11.89
C MET A 590 28.63 22.02 -12.79
N ASN A 591 29.19 23.22 -12.94
CA ASN A 591 30.40 23.43 -13.72
C ASN A 591 31.64 22.69 -13.14
N GLU A 592 31.64 22.36 -11.85
CA GLU A 592 32.71 21.62 -11.19
C GLU A 592 32.45 20.09 -11.14
N LEU A 593 31.18 19.67 -11.01
CA LEU A 593 30.81 18.26 -10.80
C LEU A 593 30.82 17.38 -12.06
N PHE A 594 30.68 17.92 -13.27
CA PHE A 594 30.72 17.12 -14.51
C PHE A 594 32.10 16.53 -14.84
N VAL A 595 33.14 16.86 -14.06
CA VAL A 595 34.52 16.42 -14.30
C VAL A 595 34.76 14.97 -13.83
N ASP A 596 34.03 14.52 -12.80
CA ASP A 596 34.15 13.16 -12.26
C ASP A 596 32.89 12.35 -12.61
N GLN A 597 33.01 11.42 -13.56
CA GLN A 597 31.94 10.49 -13.96
C GLN A 597 31.54 9.56 -12.80
N LYS A 598 30.71 10.04 -11.87
CA LYS A 598 30.09 9.20 -10.84
C LYS A 598 28.79 8.62 -11.37
N GLN A 599 28.71 7.30 -11.42
CA GLN A 599 27.45 6.58 -11.65
C GLN A 599 26.61 6.65 -10.36
N GLY A 600 25.33 7.04 -10.48
CA GLY A 600 24.36 7.07 -9.38
C GLY A 600 23.97 8.46 -8.87
N VAL A 601 23.00 8.51 -7.96
CA VAL A 601 22.49 9.77 -7.39
C VAL A 601 23.45 10.31 -6.33
N LEU A 602 24.02 11.49 -6.58
CA LEU A 602 24.85 12.24 -5.65
C LEU A 602 23.97 12.94 -4.61
N SER A 603 24.32 12.82 -3.33
CA SER A 603 23.56 13.41 -2.21
C SER A 603 24.43 14.42 -1.47
N ILE A 604 23.95 15.67 -1.36
CA ILE A 604 24.66 16.78 -0.71
C ILE A 604 23.80 17.34 0.43
N ASP A 605 24.38 17.46 1.62
CA ASP A 605 23.74 18.11 2.76
C ASP A 605 23.85 19.64 2.67
N HIS A 606 22.73 20.34 2.82
CA HIS A 606 22.69 21.80 2.89
C HIS A 606 21.66 22.30 3.91
N GLY A 607 22.12 22.65 5.11
CA GLY A 607 21.24 23.04 6.20
C GLY A 607 20.34 21.87 6.63
N GLN A 608 19.03 22.05 6.56
CA GLN A 608 18.05 20.99 6.83
C GLN A 608 17.62 20.19 5.59
N TYR A 609 18.13 20.56 4.41
CA TYR A 609 17.75 19.97 3.14
C TYR A 609 18.87 19.08 2.60
N LYS A 610 18.48 18.10 1.79
CA LYS A 610 19.35 17.30 0.95
C LYS A 610 19.11 17.62 -0.51
N LEU A 611 20.20 17.81 -1.24
CA LEU A 611 20.23 17.92 -2.69
C LEU A 611 20.63 16.57 -3.27
N LEU A 612 19.69 15.95 -3.96
CA LEU A 612 19.93 14.75 -4.75
C LEU A 612 20.16 15.16 -6.20
N ILE A 613 21.26 14.72 -6.80
CA ILE A 613 21.64 15.08 -8.16
C ILE A 613 21.91 13.79 -8.93
N GLU A 614 21.20 13.60 -10.03
CA GLU A 614 21.45 12.50 -10.96
C GLU A 614 21.77 13.05 -12.34
N PHE A 615 22.87 12.54 -12.91
CA PHE A 615 23.38 12.98 -14.19
C PHE A 615 22.98 12.00 -15.29
N TYR A 616 22.49 12.52 -16.41
CA TYR A 616 22.40 11.75 -17.65
C TYR A 616 23.51 12.18 -18.61
N SER A 617 24.57 11.37 -18.66
CA SER A 617 25.75 11.65 -19.49
C SER A 617 26.24 13.10 -19.24
N ASN A 618 26.68 13.78 -20.29
CA ASN A 618 27.06 15.20 -20.28
C ASN A 618 25.94 16.10 -20.84
N LEU A 619 24.68 15.67 -20.81
CA LEU A 619 23.56 16.39 -21.45
C LEU A 619 22.71 17.16 -20.45
N PHE A 620 22.23 16.49 -19.40
CA PHE A 620 21.39 17.12 -18.39
C PHE A 620 21.56 16.46 -17.02
N SER A 621 21.05 17.13 -15.99
CA SER A 621 20.95 16.60 -14.63
C SER A 621 19.59 16.89 -14.04
N VAL A 622 19.09 15.93 -13.26
CA VAL A 622 17.90 16.06 -12.42
C VAL A 622 18.38 16.35 -11.02
N VAL A 623 17.96 17.49 -10.46
CA VAL A 623 18.24 17.88 -9.08
C VAL A 623 16.93 17.87 -8.31
N VAL A 624 16.87 17.06 -7.26
CA VAL A 624 15.73 17.01 -6.34
C VAL A 624 16.16 17.55 -4.99
N ILE A 625 15.35 18.46 -4.46
CA ILE A 625 15.52 19.00 -3.11
C ILE A 625 14.48 18.36 -2.20
N ALA A 626 14.93 17.76 -1.11
CA ALA A 626 14.08 17.11 -0.12
C ALA A 626 14.62 17.30 1.30
N LEU A 627 13.84 16.93 2.32
CA LEU A 627 14.33 16.93 3.71
C LEU A 627 15.21 15.71 3.98
N ARG A 628 14.98 14.64 3.23
CA ARG A 628 15.71 13.37 3.35
C ARG A 628 16.05 12.81 1.99
N ASP A 629 17.11 12.03 2.00
CA ASP A 629 17.53 11.22 0.89
C ASP A 629 16.86 9.87 1.07
N SER A 630 15.86 9.59 0.23
CA SER A 630 15.11 8.35 0.31
C SER A 630 15.24 7.49 -0.94
N PHE A 631 15.14 6.18 -0.75
CA PHE A 631 15.21 5.13 -1.73
C PHE A 631 14.25 5.40 -2.86
N MET A 632 12.98 5.68 -2.57
CA MET A 632 12.02 5.97 -3.64
C MET A 632 12.25 7.29 -4.33
N LEU A 633 12.76 8.30 -3.62
CA LEU A 633 13.10 9.55 -4.27
C LEU A 633 14.20 9.33 -5.30
N ARG A 634 15.24 8.55 -4.96
CA ARG A 634 16.28 8.10 -5.89
C ARG A 634 15.72 7.26 -7.05
N ARG A 635 14.85 6.28 -6.78
CA ARG A 635 14.22 5.46 -7.85
C ARG A 635 13.38 6.31 -8.80
N LYS A 636 12.58 7.24 -8.28
CA LYS A 636 11.77 8.17 -9.09
C LYS A 636 12.66 9.12 -9.89
N MET A 637 13.77 9.58 -9.33
CA MET A 637 14.79 10.36 -10.06
C MET A 637 15.40 9.55 -11.20
N HIS A 638 15.83 8.32 -10.93
CA HIS A 638 16.45 7.45 -11.91
C HIS A 638 15.51 7.21 -13.09
N ARG A 639 14.23 6.96 -12.81
CA ARG A 639 13.20 6.82 -13.83
C ARG A 639 12.92 8.09 -14.61
N LEU A 640 12.93 9.24 -13.94
CA LEU A 640 12.78 10.51 -14.63
C LEU A 640 13.95 10.69 -15.61
N VAL A 641 15.17 10.37 -15.19
CA VAL A 641 16.37 10.38 -16.05
C VAL A 641 16.23 9.40 -17.21
N GLU A 642 15.85 8.14 -16.97
CA GLU A 642 15.63 7.14 -18.02
C GLU A 642 14.53 7.53 -19.01
N HIS A 643 13.44 8.12 -18.51
CA HIS A 643 12.35 8.58 -19.36
C HIS A 643 12.80 9.73 -20.27
N LEU A 644 13.55 10.68 -19.70
CA LEU A 644 14.13 11.80 -20.45
C LEU A 644 15.16 11.33 -21.47
N SER A 645 15.90 10.25 -21.18
CA SER A 645 16.88 9.67 -22.11
C SER A 645 16.25 8.93 -23.27
N VAL A 646 15.33 7.99 -23.00
CA VAL A 646 14.74 7.12 -24.03
C VAL A 646 13.98 7.91 -25.09
N LYS A 647 13.38 9.04 -24.69
CA LYS A 647 12.61 9.89 -25.61
C LYS A 647 13.43 10.93 -26.36
N GLY A 648 14.73 11.05 -26.07
CA GLY A 648 15.60 12.04 -26.71
C GLY A 648 15.13 13.49 -26.53
N ILE A 649 14.31 13.78 -25.50
CA ILE A 649 13.71 15.11 -25.22
C ILE A 649 14.81 16.18 -25.11
N LEU A 650 16.05 15.76 -24.84
CA LEU A 650 17.19 16.64 -24.59
C LEU A 650 18.46 16.27 -25.40
N GLU A 651 18.37 15.38 -26.40
CA GLU A 651 19.57 14.77 -27.02
C GLU A 651 20.26 15.59 -28.11
N ASP A 652 19.68 16.67 -28.67
CA ASP A 652 20.39 17.35 -29.78
C ASP A 652 20.36 18.89 -29.91
N GLN A 653 19.42 19.68 -29.38
CA GLN A 653 19.45 21.15 -29.58
C GLN A 653 18.68 21.96 -28.51
N TYR A 654 19.13 21.98 -27.25
CA TYR A 654 18.58 22.97 -26.31
C TYR A 654 19.08 24.38 -26.63
N LYS A 655 18.38 25.09 -27.53
CA LYS A 655 18.67 26.47 -27.99
C LYS A 655 17.78 27.55 -27.36
N GLY A 656 17.05 27.26 -26.29
CA GLY A 656 16.33 28.29 -25.55
C GLY A 656 15.09 27.81 -24.83
N ASP A 657 14.20 27.05 -25.49
CA ASP A 657 12.89 26.68 -24.93
C ASP A 657 12.43 25.28 -25.39
N MET A 658 11.85 24.48 -24.48
CA MET A 658 11.11 23.24 -24.80
C MET A 658 9.86 23.56 -25.63
N SER A 659 9.48 22.66 -26.54
CA SER A 659 8.17 22.77 -27.20
C SER A 659 7.02 22.61 -26.19
N GLU A 660 5.84 23.16 -26.51
CA GLU A 660 4.65 22.98 -25.66
C GLU A 660 4.35 21.49 -25.44
N THR A 661 4.50 20.65 -26.46
CA THR A 661 4.28 19.20 -26.40
C THR A 661 5.24 18.50 -25.44
N GLU A 662 6.54 18.79 -25.53
CA GLU A 662 7.55 18.24 -24.61
C GLU A 662 7.32 18.73 -23.18
N SER A 663 6.92 20.00 -23.02
CA SER A 663 6.59 20.58 -21.71
C SER A 663 5.35 19.92 -21.09
N TYR A 664 4.27 19.68 -21.85
CA TYR A 664 3.09 18.98 -21.34
C TYR A 664 3.40 17.54 -20.95
N GLU A 665 4.22 16.86 -21.74
CA GLU A 665 4.65 15.50 -21.45
C GLU A 665 5.51 15.45 -20.19
N LEU A 666 6.49 16.35 -20.05
CA LEU A 666 7.31 16.46 -18.85
C LEU A 666 6.47 16.79 -17.61
N ASP A 667 5.52 17.73 -17.73
CA ASP A 667 4.57 18.07 -16.66
C ASP A 667 3.74 16.85 -16.24
N SER A 668 3.31 16.03 -17.19
CA SER A 668 2.59 14.77 -16.94
C SER A 668 3.46 13.74 -16.21
N VAL A 669 4.70 13.54 -16.66
CA VAL A 669 5.65 12.60 -16.05
C VAL A 669 5.99 13.02 -14.62
N ILE A 670 6.26 14.30 -14.38
CA ILE A 670 6.55 14.82 -13.03
C ILE A 670 5.33 14.70 -12.12
N ALA A 671 4.13 15.03 -12.62
CA ALA A 671 2.90 14.88 -11.85
C ALA A 671 2.64 13.42 -11.48
N ASN A 672 2.93 12.47 -12.37
CA ASN A 672 2.76 11.04 -12.12
C ASN A 672 3.80 10.50 -11.13
N LEU A 673 5.09 10.79 -11.33
CA LEU A 673 6.17 10.25 -10.49
C LEU A 673 6.19 10.88 -9.10
N PHE A 674 6.05 12.21 -9.01
CA PHE A 674 6.32 12.95 -7.79
C PHE A 674 5.07 13.61 -7.17
N GLY A 675 3.95 13.66 -7.90
CA GLY A 675 2.73 14.31 -7.40
C GLY A 675 2.87 15.83 -7.24
N ILE A 676 3.80 16.44 -7.98
CA ILE A 676 4.05 17.89 -7.99
C ILE A 676 3.59 18.47 -9.33
N ARG A 677 3.05 19.69 -9.32
CA ARG A 677 2.64 20.40 -10.54
C ARG A 677 3.68 21.43 -10.93
N SER A 678 3.76 21.76 -12.23
CA SER A 678 4.64 22.84 -12.69
C SER A 678 4.20 24.17 -12.10
N TYR A 679 5.18 24.92 -11.59
CA TYR A 679 5.00 26.33 -11.30
C TYR A 679 5.51 27.08 -12.52
N ARG A 680 4.63 27.37 -13.49
CA ARG A 680 5.00 28.28 -14.58
C ARG A 680 4.96 29.69 -14.03
N SER A 681 6.13 30.24 -13.67
CA SER A 681 6.24 31.69 -13.50
C SER A 681 5.92 32.32 -14.86
N SER A 682 4.80 33.03 -14.93
CA SER A 682 4.44 33.89 -16.06
C SER A 682 5.47 34.98 -16.30
#